data_AF-A0A961GYW8-F1
#
_entry.id   AF-A0A961GYW8-F1
#
_cell.length_a   1.000
_cell.length_b   1.000
_cell.length_c   1.000
_cell.angle_alpha   90.00
_cell.angle_beta   90.00
_cell.angle_gamma   90.00
#
_symmetry.space_group_name_H-M   'P 1'
#
loop_
_entity.id
_entity.type
_entity.pdbx_description
1 polymer ?
#
loop_
_entity_poly.entity_id
_entity_poly.type
_entity_poly.pdbx_seq_one_letter_code
_entity_poly.pdbx_strand_id
1 'polypeptide(L)'
;MKRFLFNLRDRWHRFPRWMRRVVGVCAFLCLIGLIALGVVWQHYASIAATYDMEALTRGQNETLIVDVRGELIGSASDIEREPVTLDAVPPHLVQAIVATEDARFYSHPGYDIIGLTRAAVANFTSRGIRQGGSTITQQLARNAFGLQGRNYDRKLTEIFLAMRIEREYKKDQILTDYLNRIYLGHGCSGVGAAARCYFGKDVRDITLTEAATLAGIIKAPVSFSPITQPKLARQKRDLTLKRMAETGAITEKEAADAQAQPVVVRHDKTRVRTGYMLAAARAEFQRLGLKPGTPPTMSMTLRLDWQKRLDELVRQHLVKLAPNDKGALQGAVIVLDNRTGAIVAMQGGRNFTTSPFNRALDGIRPPGTAFLPLVYAAALTLQPDVTDASMIDGPLDNRQAMIGGLVGTLGEWGADGEQVAYTGGTITPMQALIEGRTAATVRLGYQVGLDPLRAALNRCEFTNPLRSEAAFTLGLSNLRLIELARAFTAIANDGRPCPLPHLLLASSSPRSVEVFNPAAASHVRNTMIAGMARPEYRQPLVAHGLAQKSIAGYGGITYDRTDAWFIGSDQAVTCLVWIGHDKDIPISAKATAATAALPLWAAVFEMVTAEQVKGWDAKGGLPKLLAVPLRALPLEDEVRVPAIPPASQVVLGNDPYRTVTSSPIPEPVAQ
;
A
#
# COMPACT_ATOMS: atom_id res chain seq x y z
N MET A 1 20.56 50.31 55.47
CA MET A 1 20.20 48.86 55.54
C MET A 1 20.09 48.31 56.95
N LYS A 2 21.10 48.44 57.83
CA LYS A 2 21.04 47.92 59.23
C LYS A 2 19.89 48.49 60.07
N ARG A 3 19.62 49.81 60.05
CA ARG A 3 18.47 50.43 60.76
C ARG A 3 17.10 49.99 60.24
N PHE A 4 16.98 49.75 58.93
CA PHE A 4 15.74 49.28 58.31
C PHE A 4 15.41 47.83 58.73
N LEU A 5 16.43 46.95 58.73
CA LEU A 5 16.30 45.57 59.19
C LEU A 5 16.03 45.49 60.70
N PHE A 6 16.60 46.40 61.51
CA PHE A 6 16.34 46.48 62.94
C PHE A 6 14.87 46.89 63.25
N ASN A 7 14.34 47.90 62.55
CA ASN A 7 12.95 48.33 62.69
C ASN A 7 11.94 47.27 62.23
N LEU A 8 12.27 46.47 61.21
CA LEU A 8 11.45 45.32 60.80
C LEU A 8 11.43 44.22 61.86
N ARG A 9 12.58 43.94 62.49
CA ARG A 9 12.70 42.94 63.57
C ARG A 9 11.86 43.32 64.79
N ASP A 10 11.91 44.58 65.22
CA ASP A 10 11.11 45.05 66.36
C ASP A 10 9.59 45.04 66.08
N ARG A 11 9.19 45.42 64.86
CA ARG A 11 7.77 45.32 64.44
C ARG A 11 7.31 43.87 64.31
N TRP A 12 8.20 42.95 63.94
CA TRP A 12 7.91 41.52 63.87
C TRP A 12 7.66 40.89 65.25
N HIS A 13 8.41 41.30 66.28
CA HIS A 13 8.23 40.81 67.64
C HIS A 13 6.90 41.25 68.29
N ARG A 14 6.27 42.34 67.80
CA ARG A 14 4.96 42.83 68.26
C ARG A 14 3.77 41.98 67.79
N PHE A 15 3.95 41.10 66.81
CA PHE A 15 2.88 40.22 66.37
C PHE A 15 2.71 39.00 67.30
N PRO A 16 1.46 38.55 67.56
CA PRO A 16 1.18 37.35 68.33
C PRO A 16 1.98 36.14 67.81
N ARG A 17 2.44 35.27 68.72
CA ARG A 17 3.27 34.10 68.36
C ARG A 17 2.61 33.20 67.31
N TRP A 18 1.28 33.08 67.31
CA TRP A 18 0.53 32.29 66.33
C TRP A 18 0.60 32.87 64.91
N MET A 19 0.54 34.19 64.75
CA MET A 19 0.58 34.83 63.44
C MET A 19 1.98 34.79 62.80
N ARG A 20 3.04 34.89 63.61
CA ARG A 20 4.42 34.63 63.16
C ARG A 20 4.64 33.19 62.70
N ARG A 21 4.00 32.21 63.36
CA ARG A 21 4.03 30.81 62.95
C ARG A 21 3.28 30.60 61.63
N VAL A 22 2.10 31.21 61.45
CA VAL A 22 1.35 31.14 60.19
C VAL A 22 2.15 31.73 59.02
N VAL A 23 2.72 32.93 59.18
CA VAL A 23 3.54 33.52 58.10
C VAL A 23 4.81 32.71 57.84
N GLY A 24 5.44 32.15 58.89
CA GLY A 24 6.58 31.24 58.74
C GLY A 24 6.23 29.97 57.97
N VAL A 25 5.07 29.36 58.26
CA VAL A 25 4.55 28.19 57.54
C VAL A 25 4.21 28.55 56.09
N CYS A 26 3.53 29.67 55.84
CA CYS A 26 3.26 30.13 54.48
C CYS A 26 4.54 30.41 53.68
N ALA A 27 5.54 31.07 54.29
CA ALA A 27 6.83 31.32 53.65
C ALA A 27 7.59 30.02 53.36
N PHE A 28 7.54 29.05 54.28
CA PHE A 28 8.13 27.73 54.09
C PHE A 28 7.43 26.93 52.99
N LEU A 29 6.09 26.95 52.94
CA LEU A 29 5.32 26.32 51.86
C LEU A 29 5.57 26.99 50.50
N CYS A 30 5.69 28.32 50.46
CA CYS A 30 6.09 29.04 49.26
C CYS A 30 7.50 28.65 48.81
N LEU A 31 8.45 28.50 49.75
CA LEU A 31 9.81 28.06 49.43
C LEU A 31 9.83 26.63 48.87
N ILE A 32 9.09 25.70 49.49
CA ILE A 32 8.92 24.34 48.96
C ILE A 32 8.32 24.38 47.56
N GLY A 33 7.29 25.21 47.35
CA GLY A 33 6.66 25.39 46.03
C GLY A 33 7.64 25.91 44.98
N LEU A 34 8.50 26.87 45.33
CA LEU A 34 9.54 27.40 44.44
C LEU A 34 10.63 26.36 44.13
N ILE A 35 11.04 25.57 45.11
CA ILE A 35 12.01 24.48 44.91
C ILE A 35 11.41 23.43 43.98
N ALA A 36 10.17 23.00 44.21
CA ALA A 36 9.47 22.06 43.34
C ALA A 36 9.34 22.59 41.91
N LEU A 37 9.00 23.88 41.74
CA LEU A 37 8.96 24.54 40.45
C LEU A 37 10.33 24.58 39.77
N GLY A 38 11.40 24.83 40.54
CA GLY A 38 12.79 24.81 40.06
C GLY A 38 13.23 23.43 39.59
N VAL A 39 12.84 22.36 40.30
CA VAL A 39 13.12 20.97 39.90
C VAL A 39 12.39 20.63 38.60
N VAL A 40 11.10 20.96 38.50
CA VAL A 40 10.30 20.77 37.27
C VAL A 40 10.92 21.55 36.11
N TRP A 41 11.29 22.80 36.34
CA TRP A 41 11.95 23.64 35.34
C TRP A 41 13.24 23.02 34.84
N GLN A 42 14.13 22.61 35.75
CA GLN A 42 15.41 22.02 35.40
C GLN A 42 15.23 20.69 34.64
N HIS A 43 14.26 19.87 35.03
CA HIS A 43 13.95 18.60 34.38
C HIS A 43 13.51 18.80 32.92
N TYR A 44 12.56 19.70 32.65
CA TYR A 44 12.09 19.92 31.29
C TYR A 44 13.07 20.73 30.43
N ALA A 45 13.85 21.63 31.04
CA ALA A 45 14.93 22.32 30.35
C ALA A 45 16.04 21.35 29.92
N SER A 46 16.41 20.37 30.76
CA SER A 46 17.41 19.37 30.40
C SER A 46 16.90 18.41 29.31
N ILE A 47 15.63 17.99 29.37
CA ILE A 47 15.00 17.22 28.29
C ILE A 47 15.01 18.03 26.99
N ALA A 48 14.60 19.30 27.00
CA ALA A 48 14.60 20.13 25.80
C ALA A 48 16.01 20.32 25.22
N ALA A 49 17.06 20.28 26.05
CA ALA A 49 18.46 20.40 25.64
C ALA A 49 19.00 19.17 24.88
N THR A 50 18.42 17.97 25.08
CA THR A 50 18.88 16.76 24.40
C THR A 50 18.41 16.64 22.95
N TYR A 51 17.39 17.41 22.55
CA TYR A 51 16.88 17.39 21.19
C TYR A 51 17.83 18.11 20.22
N ASP A 52 18.01 17.49 19.06
CA ASP A 52 18.83 17.97 17.96
C ASP A 52 18.08 19.02 17.12
N MET A 53 18.52 20.27 17.20
CA MET A 53 17.86 21.40 16.55
C MET A 53 17.97 21.37 15.02
N GLU A 54 18.88 20.61 14.44
CA GLU A 54 18.86 20.38 12.99
C GLU A 54 17.57 19.70 12.54
N ALA A 55 16.85 18.99 13.43
CA ALA A 55 15.56 18.43 13.09
C ALA A 55 14.52 19.49 12.65
N LEU A 56 14.71 20.78 12.99
CA LEU A 56 13.88 21.88 12.51
C LEU A 56 14.03 22.08 10.98
N THR A 57 15.24 21.97 10.46
CA THR A 57 15.60 22.21 9.05
C THR A 57 15.72 20.92 8.22
N ARG A 58 16.08 19.78 8.84
CA ARG A 58 16.29 18.46 8.19
C ARG A 58 15.06 17.93 7.45
N GLY A 59 13.86 18.44 7.74
CA GLY A 59 12.64 18.15 7.00
C GLY A 59 12.60 18.68 5.56
N GLN A 60 13.62 19.43 5.09
CA GLN A 60 13.61 19.99 3.73
C GLN A 60 14.15 19.04 2.64
N ASN A 61 14.85 17.96 3.00
CA ASN A 61 15.42 17.03 2.01
C ASN A 61 14.56 15.78 1.88
N GLU A 62 13.74 15.72 0.84
CA GLU A 62 12.92 14.56 0.50
C GLU A 62 13.60 13.66 -0.53
N THR A 63 13.36 12.35 -0.44
CA THR A 63 13.72 11.42 -1.52
C THR A 63 12.61 11.46 -2.56
N LEU A 64 12.92 11.97 -3.76
CA LEU A 64 12.00 11.98 -4.88
C LEU A 64 11.85 10.58 -5.46
N ILE A 65 10.64 10.18 -5.78
CA ILE A 65 10.33 8.90 -6.40
C ILE A 65 9.99 9.19 -7.86
N VAL A 66 10.75 8.59 -8.78
CA VAL A 66 10.59 8.76 -10.22
C VAL A 66 10.30 7.43 -10.90
N ASP A 67 9.63 7.48 -12.03
CA ASP A 67 9.35 6.31 -12.87
C ASP A 67 10.61 5.86 -13.63
N VAL A 68 10.50 4.77 -14.39
CA VAL A 68 11.64 4.23 -15.17
C VAL A 68 12.19 5.20 -16.22
N ARG A 69 11.42 6.22 -16.62
CA ARG A 69 11.83 7.28 -17.56
C ARG A 69 12.30 8.57 -16.86
N GLY A 70 12.30 8.59 -15.53
CA GLY A 70 12.65 9.76 -14.72
C GLY A 70 11.49 10.74 -14.49
N GLU A 71 10.25 10.41 -14.85
CA GLU A 71 9.09 11.25 -14.52
C GLU A 71 8.78 11.19 -13.02
N LEU A 72 8.55 12.35 -12.40
CA LEU A 72 8.22 12.42 -10.98
C LEU A 72 6.88 11.75 -10.67
N ILE A 73 6.91 10.70 -9.84
CA ILE A 73 5.72 10.02 -9.30
C ILE A 73 5.26 10.71 -8.01
N GLY A 74 6.22 11.05 -7.14
CA GLY A 74 5.95 11.65 -5.84
C GLY A 74 7.18 11.66 -4.94
N SER A 75 6.96 11.60 -3.63
CA SER A 75 8.01 11.61 -2.61
C SER A 75 7.90 10.39 -1.70
N ALA A 76 9.04 9.90 -1.21
CA ALA A 76 9.12 8.85 -0.21
C ALA A 76 8.51 9.27 1.14
N SER A 77 8.39 10.58 1.36
CA SER A 77 7.65 11.15 2.48
C SER A 77 6.15 11.11 2.19
N ASP A 78 5.34 10.75 3.20
CA ASP A 78 3.86 10.85 3.15
C ASP A 78 3.34 12.28 3.08
N ILE A 79 4.26 13.22 3.29
CA ILE A 79 4.05 14.63 3.46
C ILE A 79 4.78 15.26 2.29
N GLU A 80 4.04 15.67 1.26
CA GLU A 80 4.58 16.50 0.19
C GLU A 80 4.88 17.89 0.73
N ARG A 81 6.10 18.37 0.49
CA ARG A 81 6.53 19.73 0.81
C ARG A 81 6.93 20.46 -0.46
N GLU A 82 6.50 21.72 -0.56
CA GLU A 82 7.02 22.67 -1.53
C GLU A 82 7.63 23.80 -0.70
N PRO A 83 8.96 23.79 -0.49
CA PRO A 83 9.61 24.76 0.37
C PRO A 83 9.39 26.18 -0.15
N VAL A 84 8.87 27.04 0.71
CA VAL A 84 8.65 28.46 0.43
C VAL A 84 9.46 29.32 1.39
N THR A 85 9.97 30.43 0.90
CA THR A 85 10.50 31.49 1.75
C THR A 85 9.35 32.38 2.22
N LEU A 86 9.50 33.04 3.36
CA LEU A 86 8.45 33.93 3.89
C LEU A 86 8.08 35.04 2.88
N ASP A 87 9.06 35.57 2.16
CA ASP A 87 8.87 36.62 1.14
C ASP A 87 8.05 36.14 -0.08
N ALA A 88 8.05 34.83 -0.35
CA ALA A 88 7.24 34.24 -1.40
C ALA A 88 5.79 34.01 -0.96
N VAL A 89 5.49 34.07 0.34
CA VAL A 89 4.15 33.84 0.87
C VAL A 89 3.37 35.15 0.90
N PRO A 90 2.14 35.21 0.34
CA PRO A 90 1.36 36.44 0.37
C PRO A 90 1.06 36.92 1.81
N PRO A 91 1.12 38.24 2.09
CA PRO A 91 0.93 38.78 3.44
C PRO A 91 -0.38 38.35 4.09
N HIS A 92 -1.48 38.30 3.32
CA HIS A 92 -2.79 37.89 3.82
C HIS A 92 -2.83 36.42 4.24
N LEU A 93 -1.99 35.54 3.67
CA LEU A 93 -1.88 34.15 4.11
C LEU A 93 -1.17 34.06 5.47
N VAL A 94 -0.06 34.78 5.62
CA VAL A 94 0.63 34.88 6.92
C VAL A 94 -0.32 35.44 7.98
N GLN A 95 -1.00 36.53 7.68
CA GLN A 95 -1.96 37.16 8.58
C GLN A 95 -3.13 36.24 8.94
N ALA A 96 -3.66 35.47 7.98
CA ALA A 96 -4.74 34.51 8.24
C ALA A 96 -4.32 33.43 9.25
N ILE A 97 -3.12 32.89 9.10
CA ILE A 97 -2.56 31.87 9.98
C ILE A 97 -2.27 32.46 11.36
N VAL A 98 -1.59 33.61 11.43
CA VAL A 98 -1.29 34.29 12.70
C VAL A 98 -2.57 34.66 13.44
N ALA A 99 -3.56 35.29 12.79
CA ALA A 99 -4.83 35.65 13.42
C ALA A 99 -5.63 34.43 13.92
N THR A 100 -5.51 33.29 13.26
CA THR A 100 -6.26 32.07 13.61
C THR A 100 -5.56 31.24 14.68
N GLU A 101 -4.26 30.98 14.52
CA GLU A 101 -3.50 30.06 15.37
C GLU A 101 -2.84 30.77 16.55
N ASP A 102 -2.32 31.99 16.37
CA ASP A 102 -1.52 32.68 17.38
C ASP A 102 -1.46 34.21 17.16
N ALA A 103 -2.54 34.92 17.49
CA ALA A 103 -2.70 36.34 17.17
C ALA A 103 -1.63 37.27 17.80
N ARG A 104 -0.86 36.77 18.77
CA ARG A 104 0.24 37.53 19.43
C ARG A 104 1.58 36.85 19.26
N PHE A 105 1.74 36.06 18.20
CA PHE A 105 2.96 35.35 17.88
C PHE A 105 4.22 36.22 18.02
N TYR A 106 4.19 37.45 17.50
CA TYR A 106 5.33 38.37 17.55
C TYR A 106 5.59 39.00 18.92
N SER A 107 4.66 38.89 19.88
CA SER A 107 4.73 39.58 21.17
C SER A 107 5.15 38.67 22.34
N HIS A 108 5.19 37.34 22.17
CA HIS A 108 5.52 36.40 23.25
C HIS A 108 6.76 35.54 22.93
N PRO A 109 7.46 34.99 23.95
CA PRO A 109 8.67 34.18 23.76
C PRO A 109 8.35 32.68 23.61
N GLY A 110 7.49 32.31 22.65
CA GLY A 110 7.08 30.91 22.40
C GLY A 110 5.96 30.35 23.27
N TYR A 111 5.54 31.05 24.32
CA TYR A 111 4.38 30.68 25.14
C TYR A 111 3.54 31.91 25.47
N ASP A 112 2.21 31.79 25.37
CA ASP A 112 1.29 32.90 25.60
C ASP A 112 0.54 32.76 26.93
N ILE A 113 1.02 33.42 27.99
CA ILE A 113 0.38 33.41 29.31
C ILE A 113 -1.03 34.00 29.25
N ILE A 114 -1.20 35.15 28.57
CA ILE A 114 -2.50 35.83 28.49
C ILE A 114 -3.47 35.03 27.59
N GLY A 115 -2.95 34.31 26.59
CA GLY A 115 -3.74 33.40 25.74
C GLY A 115 -4.18 32.16 26.51
N LEU A 116 -3.29 31.63 27.35
CA LEU A 116 -3.56 30.49 28.23
C LEU A 116 -4.61 30.84 29.29
N THR A 117 -4.50 32.00 29.95
CA THR A 117 -5.51 32.44 30.93
C THR A 117 -6.86 32.70 30.28
N ARG A 118 -6.89 33.34 29.10
CA ARG A 118 -8.12 33.53 28.32
C ARG A 118 -8.78 32.19 27.94
N ALA A 119 -7.99 31.24 27.45
CA ALA A 119 -8.48 29.91 27.10
C ALA A 119 -9.00 29.14 28.32
N ALA A 120 -8.32 29.26 29.48
CA ALA A 120 -8.75 28.64 30.73
C ALA A 120 -10.11 29.21 31.20
N VAL A 121 -10.27 30.54 31.19
CA VAL A 121 -11.54 31.20 31.55
C VAL A 121 -12.66 30.81 30.59
N ALA A 122 -12.40 30.82 29.29
CA ALA A 122 -13.38 30.41 28.27
C ALA A 122 -13.79 28.93 28.41
N ASN A 123 -12.85 28.03 28.70
CA ASN A 123 -13.14 26.60 28.87
C ASN A 123 -13.88 26.31 30.19
N PHE A 124 -13.59 27.06 31.26
CA PHE A 124 -14.29 26.94 32.55
C PHE A 124 -15.75 27.42 32.44
N THR A 125 -15.99 28.51 31.72
CA THR A 125 -17.33 29.07 31.52
C THR A 125 -18.21 28.28 30.55
N SER A 126 -17.64 27.50 29.64
CA SER A 126 -18.40 26.82 28.57
C SER A 126 -18.57 25.30 28.73
N ARG A 127 -18.27 24.73 29.92
CA ARG A 127 -18.38 23.29 30.25
C ARG A 127 -17.83 22.36 29.14
N GLY A 128 -16.71 22.75 28.51
CA GLY A 128 -16.05 21.96 27.46
C GLY A 128 -14.80 22.65 26.89
N ILE A 129 -13.93 21.88 26.23
CA ILE A 129 -12.70 22.41 25.59
C ILE A 129 -13.08 23.06 24.25
N ARG A 130 -13.21 24.40 24.22
CA ARG A 130 -13.59 25.14 23.00
C ARG A 130 -12.41 25.86 22.34
N GLN A 131 -11.46 26.37 23.12
CA GLN A 131 -10.26 27.07 22.62
C GLN A 131 -8.97 26.34 23.02
N GLY A 132 -8.06 26.20 22.07
CA GLY A 132 -6.70 25.70 22.30
C GLY A 132 -5.76 26.87 22.59
N GLY A 133 -4.91 26.74 23.61
CA GLY A 133 -3.94 27.77 24.01
C GLY A 133 -2.50 27.49 23.55
N SER A 134 -2.31 26.71 22.48
CA SER A 134 -0.97 26.40 21.94
C SER A 134 -0.53 27.49 20.96
N THR A 135 0.73 27.91 21.06
CA THR A 135 1.35 28.90 20.15
C THR A 135 1.88 28.24 18.87
N ILE A 136 2.18 29.04 17.84
CA ILE A 136 2.81 28.55 16.59
C ILE A 136 4.11 27.79 16.90
N THR A 137 4.96 28.35 17.76
CA THR A 137 6.25 27.74 18.15
C THR A 137 6.08 26.40 18.88
N GLN A 138 5.06 26.27 19.75
CA GLN A 138 4.74 25.00 20.40
C GLN A 138 4.26 23.95 19.39
N GLN A 139 3.46 24.36 18.42
CA GLN A 139 3.00 23.47 17.35
C GLN A 139 4.15 23.04 16.45
N LEU A 140 5.07 23.95 16.11
CA LEU A 140 6.30 23.64 15.39
C LEU A 140 7.15 22.61 16.15
N ALA A 141 7.40 22.83 17.44
CA ALA A 141 8.15 21.90 18.29
C ALA A 141 7.50 20.51 18.31
N ARG A 142 6.19 20.44 18.52
CA ARG A 142 5.44 19.18 18.51
C ARG A 142 5.62 18.41 17.21
N ASN A 143 5.52 19.10 16.08
CA ASN A 143 5.56 18.48 14.76
C ASN A 143 7.01 18.13 14.34
N ALA A 144 7.99 18.97 14.67
CA ALA A 144 9.39 18.78 14.31
C ALA A 144 10.05 17.61 15.04
N PHE A 145 9.72 17.44 16.32
CA PHE A 145 10.33 16.43 17.20
C PHE A 145 9.43 15.21 17.44
N GLY A 146 8.29 15.12 16.74
CA GLY A 146 7.42 13.95 16.79
C GLY A 146 6.86 13.65 18.19
N LEU A 147 6.52 14.69 18.97
CA LEU A 147 6.07 14.53 20.35
C LEU A 147 4.67 13.90 20.40
N GLN A 148 4.58 12.63 20.79
CA GLN A 148 3.33 11.86 20.86
C GLN A 148 2.70 11.83 22.27
N GLY A 149 1.40 11.51 22.35
CA GLY A 149 0.64 11.40 23.60
C GLY A 149 -0.27 12.60 23.90
N ARG A 150 -1.16 12.46 24.88
CA ARG A 150 -2.06 13.53 25.37
C ARG A 150 -1.91 13.74 26.89
N ASN A 151 -0.68 13.68 27.40
CA ASN A 151 -0.34 13.89 28.80
C ASN A 151 0.29 15.28 29.04
N TYR A 152 0.37 15.67 30.32
CA TYR A 152 0.95 16.94 30.74
C TYR A 152 2.46 17.00 30.46
N ASP A 153 3.17 15.87 30.53
CA ASP A 153 4.62 15.81 30.31
C ASP A 153 5.01 16.21 28.88
N ARG A 154 4.29 15.70 27.88
CA ARG A 154 4.45 16.13 26.48
C ARG A 154 4.19 17.63 26.36
N LYS A 155 3.17 18.16 27.04
CA LYS A 155 2.82 19.58 26.94
C LYS A 155 3.88 20.49 27.57
N LEU A 156 4.47 20.10 28.69
CA LEU A 156 5.59 20.81 29.29
C LEU A 156 6.82 20.74 28.39
N THR A 157 7.12 19.56 27.83
CA THR A 157 8.21 19.39 26.86
C THR A 157 8.06 20.30 25.64
N GLU A 158 6.84 20.42 25.08
CA GLU A 158 6.55 21.38 23.99
C GLU A 158 6.85 22.83 24.38
N ILE A 159 6.49 23.25 25.59
CA ILE A 159 6.71 24.63 26.07
C ILE A 159 8.21 24.92 26.18
N PHE A 160 8.99 24.01 26.80
CA PHE A 160 10.42 24.21 26.97
C PHE A 160 11.19 24.12 25.64
N LEU A 161 10.77 23.25 24.72
CA LEU A 161 11.30 23.25 23.36
C LEU A 161 10.96 24.54 22.62
N ALA A 162 9.74 25.05 22.73
CA ALA A 162 9.36 26.33 22.13
C ALA A 162 10.20 27.49 22.69
N MET A 163 10.45 27.53 24.01
CA MET A 163 11.34 28.52 24.61
C MET A 163 12.77 28.41 24.07
N ARG A 164 13.28 27.19 23.85
CA ARG A 164 14.61 26.98 23.29
C ARG A 164 14.68 27.43 21.83
N ILE A 165 13.69 27.05 21.01
CA ILE A 165 13.56 27.48 19.62
C ILE A 165 13.58 29.01 19.53
N GLU A 166 12.83 29.72 20.39
CA GLU A 166 12.74 31.19 20.37
C GLU A 166 14.01 31.91 20.83
N ARG A 167 14.93 31.20 21.51
CA ARG A 167 16.26 31.73 21.84
C ARG A 167 17.25 31.55 20.70
N GLU A 168 17.09 30.50 19.90
CA GLU A 168 18.05 30.11 18.85
C GLU A 168 17.62 30.61 17.45
N TYR A 169 16.33 30.82 17.21
CA TYR A 169 15.75 31.18 15.91
C TYR A 169 14.95 32.48 15.98
N LYS A 170 14.99 33.27 14.90
CA LYS A 170 14.17 34.49 14.76
C LYS A 170 12.71 34.15 14.47
N LYS A 171 11.78 35.05 14.81
CA LYS A 171 10.34 34.88 14.56
C LYS A 171 10.01 34.52 13.12
N ASP A 172 10.64 35.19 12.17
CA ASP A 172 10.39 34.95 10.74
C ASP A 172 10.90 33.58 10.30
N GLN A 173 12.00 33.09 10.88
CA GLN A 173 12.51 31.74 10.63
C GLN A 173 11.56 30.69 11.22
N ILE A 174 11.12 30.87 12.46
CA ILE A 174 10.14 30.00 13.13
C ILE A 174 8.86 29.93 12.31
N LEU A 175 8.38 31.06 11.83
CA LEU A 175 7.19 31.13 11.00
C LEU A 175 7.42 30.45 9.65
N THR A 176 8.57 30.67 9.00
CA THR A 176 8.93 29.99 7.74
C THR A 176 8.96 28.47 7.91
N ASP A 177 9.60 27.97 8.96
CA ASP A 177 9.67 26.53 9.26
C ASP A 177 8.29 25.97 9.60
N TYR A 178 7.46 26.72 10.31
CA TYR A 178 6.08 26.34 10.56
C TYR A 178 5.27 26.26 9.26
N LEU A 179 5.33 27.30 8.42
CA LEU A 179 4.62 27.38 7.14
C LEU A 179 5.02 26.29 6.16
N ASN A 180 6.25 25.78 6.24
CA ASN A 180 6.73 24.67 5.40
C ASN A 180 6.40 23.28 5.96
N ARG A 181 5.92 23.20 7.21
CA ARG A 181 5.82 21.92 7.93
C ARG A 181 4.46 21.59 8.50
N ILE A 182 3.55 22.56 8.60
CA ILE A 182 2.18 22.29 9.01
C ILE A 182 1.53 21.26 8.09
N TYR A 183 0.90 20.24 8.66
CA TYR A 183 0.12 19.30 7.87
C TYR A 183 -1.24 19.91 7.54
N LEU A 184 -1.62 19.91 6.27
CA LEU A 184 -2.86 20.52 5.79
C LEU A 184 -3.83 19.50 5.17
N GLY A 185 -3.57 18.20 5.31
CA GLY A 185 -4.46 17.12 4.85
C GLY A 185 -4.11 16.60 3.46
N HIS A 186 -4.64 15.42 3.09
CA HIS A 186 -4.44 14.75 1.80
C HIS A 186 -2.97 14.57 1.38
N GLY A 187 -2.08 14.34 2.35
CA GLY A 187 -0.65 14.21 2.09
C GLY A 187 0.07 15.53 1.80
N CYS A 188 -0.62 16.66 1.92
CA CYS A 188 -0.09 17.99 1.60
C CYS A 188 0.38 18.68 2.89
N SER A 189 1.63 19.13 2.91
CA SER A 189 2.21 19.79 4.06
C SER A 189 3.06 21.00 3.70
N GLY A 190 2.87 22.01 4.52
CA GLY A 190 3.29 23.34 4.22
C GLY A 190 2.31 24.04 3.26
N VAL A 191 2.34 25.36 3.31
CA VAL A 191 1.40 26.20 2.57
C VAL A 191 1.63 26.15 1.06
N GLY A 192 2.87 25.92 0.60
CA GLY A 192 3.20 25.73 -0.81
C GLY A 192 2.51 24.50 -1.39
N ALA A 193 2.79 23.32 -0.79
CA ALA A 193 2.18 22.08 -1.24
C ALA A 193 0.65 22.11 -1.13
N ALA A 194 0.11 22.75 -0.09
CA ALA A 194 -1.34 22.91 0.07
C ALA A 194 -1.97 23.81 -1.00
N ALA A 195 -1.29 24.89 -1.44
CA ALA A 195 -1.76 25.75 -2.51
C ALA A 195 -1.92 24.97 -3.84
N ARG A 196 -0.91 24.17 -4.19
CA ARG A 196 -0.96 23.23 -5.33
C ARG A 196 -2.06 22.18 -5.16
N CYS A 197 -2.08 21.53 -4.00
CA CYS A 197 -2.94 20.39 -3.70
C CYS A 197 -4.42 20.74 -3.71
N TYR A 198 -4.81 21.85 -3.07
CA TYR A 198 -6.21 22.25 -2.99
C TYR A 198 -6.66 23.16 -4.14
N PHE A 199 -5.79 24.05 -4.64
CA PHE A 199 -6.22 25.09 -5.58
C PHE A 199 -5.52 25.00 -6.95
N GLY A 200 -4.50 24.16 -7.09
CA GLY A 200 -3.72 24.05 -8.32
C GLY A 200 -2.90 25.30 -8.63
N LYS A 201 -2.58 26.11 -7.60
CA LYS A 201 -1.90 27.41 -7.72
C LYS A 201 -0.52 27.38 -7.08
N ASP A 202 0.35 28.30 -7.50
CA ASP A 202 1.52 28.67 -6.72
C ASP A 202 1.06 29.39 -5.43
N VAL A 203 1.82 29.26 -4.34
CA VAL A 203 1.50 29.92 -3.06
C VAL A 203 1.36 31.44 -3.22
N ARG A 204 2.13 32.04 -4.14
CA ARG A 204 2.14 33.47 -4.45
C ARG A 204 0.80 33.98 -4.98
N ASP A 205 0.02 33.10 -5.61
CA ASP A 205 -1.24 33.44 -6.28
C ASP A 205 -2.48 33.10 -5.43
N ILE A 206 -2.27 32.71 -4.17
CA ILE A 206 -3.35 32.39 -3.24
C ILE A 206 -4.15 33.65 -2.90
N THR A 207 -5.47 33.58 -3.03
CA THR A 207 -6.41 34.68 -2.69
C THR A 207 -6.72 34.73 -1.19
N LEU A 208 -7.31 35.82 -0.71
CA LEU A 208 -7.75 35.97 0.69
C LEU A 208 -8.68 34.83 1.15
N THR A 209 -9.65 34.46 0.30
CA THR A 209 -10.63 33.39 0.57
C THR A 209 -9.96 32.02 0.71
N GLU A 210 -9.00 31.73 -0.18
CA GLU A 210 -8.21 30.49 -0.17
C GLU A 210 -7.27 30.45 1.04
N ALA A 211 -6.63 31.57 1.36
CA ALA A 211 -5.77 31.71 2.54
C ALA A 211 -6.54 31.47 3.85
N ALA A 212 -7.71 32.09 3.99
CA ALA A 212 -8.57 31.88 5.15
C ALA A 212 -9.06 30.42 5.25
N THR A 213 -9.24 29.75 4.10
CA THR A 213 -9.58 28.32 4.07
C THR A 213 -8.41 27.48 4.56
N LEU A 214 -7.19 27.69 4.06
CA LEU A 214 -6.00 26.96 4.52
C LEU A 214 -5.75 27.16 6.02
N ALA A 215 -5.83 28.40 6.50
CA ALA A 215 -5.67 28.69 7.93
C ALA A 215 -6.77 28.06 8.79
N GLY A 216 -8.02 28.09 8.33
CA GLY A 216 -9.17 27.55 9.08
C GLY A 216 -9.13 26.03 9.27
N ILE A 217 -8.43 25.29 8.39
CA ILE A 217 -8.34 23.82 8.47
C ILE A 217 -7.18 23.30 9.32
N ILE A 218 -6.18 24.14 9.68
CA ILE A 218 -4.98 23.73 10.43
C ILE A 218 -5.31 22.93 11.69
N LYS A 219 -6.35 23.35 12.43
CA LYS A 219 -6.76 22.69 13.68
C LYS A 219 -7.17 21.23 13.50
N ALA A 220 -7.80 20.87 12.36
CA ALA A 220 -8.19 19.50 12.05
C ALA A 220 -8.25 19.29 10.52
N PRO A 221 -7.10 19.11 9.85
CA PRO A 221 -7.01 19.23 8.39
C PRO A 221 -7.83 18.19 7.63
N VAL A 222 -7.90 16.96 8.15
CA VAL A 222 -8.69 15.87 7.54
C VAL A 222 -10.19 16.07 7.77
N SER A 223 -10.59 16.46 8.98
CA SER A 223 -12.01 16.65 9.34
C SER A 223 -12.61 17.91 8.73
N PHE A 224 -11.82 18.95 8.51
CA PHE A 224 -12.29 20.20 7.92
C PHE A 224 -11.89 20.34 6.45
N SER A 225 -11.45 19.26 5.80
CA SER A 225 -10.93 19.35 4.43
C SER A 225 -12.01 19.85 3.46
N PRO A 226 -11.69 20.80 2.58
CA PRO A 226 -12.65 21.35 1.62
C PRO A 226 -13.03 20.37 0.51
N ILE A 227 -12.29 19.26 0.36
CA ILE A 227 -12.58 18.17 -0.59
C ILE A 227 -13.67 17.25 -0.05
N THR A 228 -13.48 16.78 1.19
CA THR A 228 -14.33 15.76 1.82
C THR A 228 -15.49 16.38 2.59
N GLN A 229 -15.31 17.58 3.17
CA GLN A 229 -16.28 18.26 4.03
C GLN A 229 -16.44 19.76 3.68
N PRO A 230 -16.95 20.09 2.48
CA PRO A 230 -16.98 21.48 1.97
C PRO A 230 -17.80 22.44 2.85
N LYS A 231 -18.89 21.96 3.47
CA LYS A 231 -19.71 22.78 4.38
C LYS A 231 -18.96 23.20 5.65
N LEU A 232 -18.22 22.27 6.27
CA LEU A 232 -17.42 22.58 7.46
C LEU A 232 -16.23 23.45 7.10
N ALA A 233 -15.56 23.17 5.97
CA ALA A 233 -14.46 24.00 5.50
C ALA A 233 -14.88 25.46 5.33
N ARG A 234 -16.07 25.71 4.74
CA ARG A 234 -16.64 27.05 4.62
C ARG A 234 -16.85 27.72 5.98
N GLN A 235 -17.45 27.01 6.95
CA GLN A 235 -17.63 27.56 8.30
C GLN A 235 -16.31 27.92 8.98
N LYS A 236 -15.25 27.12 8.77
CA LYS A 236 -13.92 27.41 9.33
C LYS A 236 -13.25 28.59 8.66
N ARG A 237 -13.33 28.68 7.34
CA ARG A 237 -12.88 29.86 6.59
C ARG A 237 -13.56 31.14 7.09
N ASP A 238 -14.88 31.12 7.25
CA ASP A 238 -15.65 32.30 7.64
C ASP A 238 -15.28 32.75 9.07
N LEU A 239 -15.01 31.80 9.96
CA LEU A 239 -14.47 32.07 11.30
C LEU A 239 -13.07 32.69 11.23
N THR A 240 -12.20 32.20 10.34
CA THR A 240 -10.88 32.79 10.11
C THR A 240 -10.98 34.22 9.60
N LEU A 241 -11.82 34.50 8.60
CA LEU A 241 -12.04 35.87 8.09
C LEU A 241 -12.51 36.82 9.19
N LYS A 242 -13.44 36.36 10.05
CA LYS A 242 -13.87 37.15 11.21
C LYS A 242 -12.72 37.46 12.16
N ARG A 243 -11.88 36.47 12.47
CA ARG A 243 -10.69 36.68 13.33
C ARG A 243 -9.70 37.64 12.72
N MET A 244 -9.47 37.56 11.41
CA MET A 244 -8.60 38.50 10.69
C MET A 244 -9.10 39.93 10.85
N ALA A 245 -10.41 40.17 10.73
CA ALA A 245 -11.01 41.48 10.98
C ALA A 245 -10.87 41.93 12.44
N GLU A 246 -11.13 41.05 13.41
CA GLU A 246 -10.97 41.34 14.86
C GLU A 246 -9.53 41.72 15.24
N THR A 247 -8.54 41.14 14.56
CA THR A 247 -7.12 41.45 14.78
C THR A 247 -6.61 42.65 13.96
N GLY A 248 -7.46 43.24 13.12
CA GLY A 248 -7.10 44.36 12.24
C GLY A 248 -6.26 43.97 11.02
N ALA A 249 -6.17 42.67 10.69
CA ALA A 249 -5.46 42.20 9.50
C ALA A 249 -6.20 42.53 8.19
N ILE A 250 -7.53 42.61 8.24
CA ILE A 250 -8.40 43.02 7.13
C ILE A 250 -9.53 43.90 7.68
N THR A 251 -10.19 44.63 6.80
CA THR A 251 -11.39 45.41 7.13
C THR A 251 -12.62 44.51 7.27
N GLU A 252 -13.64 44.95 8.01
CA GLU A 252 -14.92 44.23 8.11
C GLU A 252 -15.60 44.06 6.75
N LYS A 253 -15.42 45.04 5.84
CA LYS A 253 -15.93 44.98 4.47
C LYS A 253 -15.25 43.87 3.66
N GLU A 254 -13.92 43.80 3.69
CA GLU A 254 -13.17 42.72 3.01
C GLU A 254 -13.54 41.33 3.56
N ALA A 255 -13.76 41.23 4.87
CA ALA A 255 -14.22 39.99 5.49
C ALA A 255 -15.61 39.58 4.95
N ALA A 256 -16.56 40.51 4.87
CA ALA A 256 -17.90 40.26 4.33
C ALA A 256 -17.86 39.87 2.84
N ASP A 257 -17.08 40.59 2.03
CA ASP A 257 -16.93 40.33 0.59
C ASP A 257 -16.32 38.94 0.34
N ALA A 258 -15.31 38.54 1.13
CA ALA A 258 -14.68 37.22 1.03
C ALA A 258 -15.60 36.08 1.52
N GLN A 259 -16.44 36.32 2.54
CA GLN A 259 -17.41 35.33 3.02
C GLN A 259 -18.48 34.99 1.96
N ALA A 260 -18.85 35.97 1.14
CA ALA A 260 -19.81 35.81 0.04
C ALA A 260 -19.28 34.92 -1.09
N GLN A 261 -17.95 34.80 -1.25
CA GLN A 261 -17.34 33.96 -2.28
C GLN A 261 -17.45 32.45 -1.96
N PRO A 262 -17.58 31.56 -2.95
CA PRO A 262 -17.55 30.11 -2.74
C PRO A 262 -16.12 29.60 -2.45
N VAL A 263 -16.01 28.48 -1.73
CA VAL A 263 -14.74 27.73 -1.63
C VAL A 263 -14.62 26.85 -2.88
N VAL A 264 -13.76 27.24 -3.82
CA VAL A 264 -13.49 26.46 -5.03
C VAL A 264 -12.22 25.65 -4.81
N VAL A 265 -12.31 24.33 -4.94
CA VAL A 265 -11.16 23.41 -4.85
C VAL A 265 -10.88 22.85 -6.24
N ARG A 266 -9.62 22.94 -6.69
CA ARG A 266 -9.13 22.35 -7.94
C ARG A 266 -8.14 21.22 -7.62
N HIS A 267 -8.58 20.29 -6.79
CA HIS A 267 -7.73 19.18 -6.38
C HIS A 267 -7.40 18.30 -7.58
N ASP A 268 -6.10 18.09 -7.81
CA ASP A 268 -5.65 17.33 -8.95
C ASP A 268 -6.01 15.83 -8.81
N LYS A 269 -6.87 15.34 -9.70
CA LYS A 269 -7.26 13.93 -9.76
C LYS A 269 -6.13 13.04 -10.27
N THR A 270 -5.12 13.57 -10.97
CA THR A 270 -4.03 12.73 -11.51
C THR A 270 -3.17 12.09 -10.43
N ARG A 271 -3.02 12.71 -9.25
CA ARG A 271 -2.26 12.13 -8.12
C ARG A 271 -2.96 10.96 -7.44
N VAL A 272 -4.29 10.94 -7.45
CA VAL A 272 -5.07 9.80 -6.94
C VAL A 272 -4.86 8.55 -7.81
N ARG A 273 -4.60 8.74 -9.11
CA ARG A 273 -4.43 7.65 -10.09
C ARG A 273 -3.11 6.90 -9.98
N THR A 274 -2.16 7.37 -9.17
CA THR A 274 -0.88 6.70 -8.91
C THR A 274 -0.79 6.13 -7.49
N GLY A 275 -1.91 6.12 -6.75
CA GLY A 275 -1.91 5.81 -5.32
C GLY A 275 -1.26 4.47 -4.97
N TYR A 276 -1.59 3.39 -5.69
CA TYR A 276 -0.96 2.08 -5.45
C TYR A 276 0.55 2.08 -5.79
N MET A 277 0.95 2.75 -6.87
CA MET A 277 2.36 2.88 -7.29
C MET A 277 3.18 3.62 -6.23
N LEU A 278 2.70 4.78 -5.79
CA LEU A 278 3.39 5.61 -4.80
C LEU A 278 3.41 4.93 -3.42
N ALA A 279 2.30 4.31 -3.00
CA ALA A 279 2.24 3.56 -1.75
C ALA A 279 3.22 2.39 -1.74
N ALA A 280 3.32 1.64 -2.85
CA ALA A 280 4.28 0.54 -2.98
C ALA A 280 5.73 1.05 -2.96
N ALA A 281 6.02 2.17 -3.63
CA ALA A 281 7.34 2.79 -3.59
C ALA A 281 7.74 3.25 -2.17
N ARG A 282 6.81 3.85 -1.42
CA ARG A 282 7.02 4.25 -0.02
C ARG A 282 7.22 3.05 0.91
N ALA A 283 6.42 2.00 0.73
CA ALA A 283 6.59 0.75 1.49
C ALA A 283 7.97 0.15 1.25
N GLU A 284 8.45 0.16 0.00
CA GLU A 284 9.78 -0.33 -0.36
C GLU A 284 10.90 0.55 0.23
N PHE A 285 10.74 1.88 0.19
CA PHE A 285 11.66 2.82 0.84
C PHE A 285 11.80 2.54 2.34
N GLN A 286 10.66 2.31 3.03
CA GLN A 286 10.64 1.97 4.44
C GLN A 286 11.26 0.59 4.71
N ARG A 287 10.95 -0.42 3.87
CA ARG A 287 11.50 -1.78 3.98
C ARG A 287 13.02 -1.80 3.91
N LEU A 288 13.61 -0.92 3.08
CA LEU A 288 15.06 -0.77 2.95
C LEU A 288 15.71 0.04 4.08
N GLY A 289 14.93 0.63 5.00
CA GLY A 289 15.45 1.44 6.10
C GLY A 289 16.14 2.73 5.64
N LEU A 290 15.75 3.25 4.47
CA LEU A 290 16.34 4.47 3.90
C LEU A 290 15.94 5.70 4.71
N LYS A 291 16.85 6.68 4.79
CA LYS A 291 16.61 7.95 5.47
C LYS A 291 16.07 8.98 4.48
N PRO A 292 15.06 9.80 4.82
CA PRO A 292 14.56 10.85 3.94
C PRO A 292 15.70 11.72 3.37
N GLY A 293 15.69 11.93 2.06
CA GLY A 293 16.72 12.68 1.33
C GLY A 293 17.95 11.85 0.97
N THR A 294 18.03 10.57 1.37
CA THR A 294 19.13 9.66 1.05
C THR A 294 18.61 8.29 0.58
N PRO A 295 18.62 7.98 -0.73
CA PRO A 295 19.13 8.82 -1.83
C PRO A 295 18.22 10.02 -2.11
N PRO A 296 18.69 11.07 -2.82
CA PRO A 296 17.84 12.20 -3.22
C PRO A 296 16.78 11.79 -4.24
N THR A 297 17.02 10.72 -5.01
CA THR A 297 16.08 10.20 -6.00
C THR A 297 16.10 8.68 -6.00
N MET A 298 14.92 8.07 -6.12
CA MET A 298 14.67 6.64 -6.16
C MET A 298 13.88 6.32 -7.43
N SER A 299 14.47 5.52 -8.30
CA SER A 299 13.88 5.16 -9.59
C SER A 299 13.13 3.82 -9.53
N MET A 300 11.88 3.84 -9.95
CA MET A 300 10.98 2.70 -9.99
C MET A 300 11.08 1.96 -11.34
N THR A 301 10.71 0.69 -11.36
CA THR A 301 10.58 -0.12 -12.59
C THR A 301 9.30 0.18 -13.38
N LEU A 302 8.29 0.73 -12.70
CA LEU A 302 6.98 1.05 -13.26
C LEU A 302 7.03 2.32 -14.12
N ARG A 303 6.19 2.38 -15.16
CA ARG A 303 5.97 3.59 -15.99
C ARG A 303 4.75 4.38 -15.54
N LEU A 304 4.88 5.70 -15.39
CA LEU A 304 3.80 6.54 -14.89
C LEU A 304 2.61 6.63 -15.86
N ASP A 305 2.88 6.65 -17.18
CA ASP A 305 1.85 6.70 -18.21
C ASP A 305 1.03 5.40 -18.28
N TRP A 306 1.67 4.24 -18.16
CA TRP A 306 1.00 2.94 -18.08
C TRP A 306 0.09 2.84 -16.88
N GLN A 307 0.52 3.34 -15.71
CA GLN A 307 -0.30 3.27 -14.51
C GLN A 307 -1.58 4.10 -14.61
N LYS A 308 -1.52 5.29 -15.26
CA LYS A 308 -2.71 6.09 -15.53
C LYS A 308 -3.70 5.37 -16.46
N ARG A 309 -3.19 4.68 -17.48
CA ARG A 309 -4.03 3.89 -18.41
C ARG A 309 -4.59 2.64 -17.73
N LEU A 310 -3.80 1.97 -16.91
CA LEU A 310 -4.18 0.78 -16.17
C LEU A 310 -5.30 1.06 -15.16
N ASP A 311 -5.21 2.16 -14.40
CA ASP A 311 -6.26 2.60 -13.47
C ASP A 311 -7.62 2.75 -14.20
N GLU A 312 -7.60 3.38 -15.37
CA GLU A 312 -8.81 3.57 -16.17
C GLU A 312 -9.33 2.25 -16.75
N LEU A 313 -8.46 1.37 -17.27
CA LEU A 313 -8.85 0.05 -17.78
C LEU A 313 -9.52 -0.79 -16.69
N VAL A 314 -8.92 -0.88 -15.51
CA VAL A 314 -9.46 -1.66 -14.37
C VAL A 314 -10.80 -1.06 -13.93
N ARG A 315 -10.88 0.25 -13.78
CA ARG A 315 -12.10 0.94 -13.35
C ARG A 315 -13.26 0.74 -14.33
N GLN A 316 -13.01 0.96 -15.63
CA GLN A 316 -14.02 0.78 -16.68
C GLN A 316 -14.50 -0.67 -16.75
N HIS A 317 -13.57 -1.62 -16.69
CA HIS A 317 -13.87 -3.04 -16.75
C HIS A 317 -14.76 -3.48 -15.58
N LEU A 318 -14.40 -3.10 -14.35
CA LEU A 318 -15.19 -3.46 -13.16
C LEU A 318 -16.59 -2.83 -13.15
N VAL A 319 -16.74 -1.61 -13.69
CA VAL A 319 -18.07 -0.99 -13.87
C VAL A 319 -18.89 -1.76 -14.90
N LYS A 320 -18.29 -2.18 -16.01
CA LYS A 320 -18.96 -2.96 -17.05
C LYS A 320 -19.37 -4.35 -16.56
N LEU A 321 -18.50 -5.00 -15.80
CA LEU A 321 -18.71 -6.35 -15.28
C LEU A 321 -19.80 -6.40 -14.20
N ALA A 322 -19.85 -5.38 -13.33
CA ALA A 322 -20.81 -5.30 -12.24
C ALA A 322 -21.36 -3.87 -12.09
N PRO A 323 -22.30 -3.43 -12.96
CA PRO A 323 -22.79 -2.05 -12.97
C PRO A 323 -23.60 -1.69 -11.72
N ASN A 324 -24.24 -2.67 -11.10
CA ASN A 324 -25.05 -2.51 -9.88
C ASN A 324 -24.24 -2.72 -8.60
N ASP A 325 -22.98 -3.13 -8.72
CA ASP A 325 -22.11 -3.28 -7.58
C ASP A 325 -21.67 -1.90 -7.08
N LYS A 326 -21.90 -1.62 -5.80
CA LYS A 326 -21.61 -0.33 -5.15
C LYS A 326 -20.11 -0.11 -4.89
N GLY A 327 -19.26 -0.64 -5.76
CA GLY A 327 -17.80 -0.58 -5.68
C GLY A 327 -17.17 -1.60 -4.74
N ALA A 328 -17.87 -2.70 -4.43
CA ALA A 328 -17.33 -3.79 -3.61
C ALA A 328 -16.42 -4.71 -4.42
N LEU A 329 -16.74 -4.95 -5.71
CA LEU A 329 -15.94 -5.78 -6.60
C LEU A 329 -14.59 -5.12 -6.89
N GLN A 330 -13.52 -5.89 -6.71
CA GLN A 330 -12.13 -5.47 -6.87
C GLN A 330 -11.49 -6.16 -8.06
N GLY A 331 -10.41 -5.56 -8.55
CA GLY A 331 -9.56 -6.13 -9.58
C GLY A 331 -8.10 -5.78 -9.30
N ALA A 332 -7.21 -6.74 -9.53
CA ALA A 332 -5.78 -6.57 -9.36
C ALA A 332 -5.05 -7.02 -10.63
N VAL A 333 -3.96 -6.33 -10.95
CA VAL A 333 -3.14 -6.60 -12.12
C VAL A 333 -1.68 -6.53 -11.70
N ILE A 334 -0.88 -7.50 -12.14
CA ILE A 334 0.57 -7.48 -12.03
C ILE A 334 1.20 -7.96 -13.32
N VAL A 335 2.22 -7.24 -13.79
CA VAL A 335 2.99 -7.61 -14.98
C VAL A 335 4.47 -7.64 -14.62
N LEU A 336 5.11 -8.78 -14.89
CA LEU A 336 6.52 -9.03 -14.61
C LEU A 336 7.30 -9.11 -15.92
N ASP A 337 8.48 -8.50 -15.96
CA ASP A 337 9.52 -8.83 -16.95
C ASP A 337 10.10 -10.20 -16.60
N ASN A 338 9.98 -11.17 -17.51
CA ASN A 338 10.33 -12.56 -17.26
C ASN A 338 11.83 -12.75 -16.98
N ARG A 339 12.69 -11.85 -17.49
CA ARG A 339 14.15 -11.98 -17.36
C ARG A 339 14.65 -11.40 -16.04
N THR A 340 14.11 -10.27 -15.63
CA THR A 340 14.64 -9.47 -14.52
C THR A 340 13.81 -9.59 -13.24
N GLY A 341 12.50 -9.84 -13.36
CA GLY A 341 11.57 -9.74 -12.23
C GLY A 341 11.14 -8.32 -11.94
N ALA A 342 11.50 -7.36 -12.80
CA ALA A 342 10.97 -6.01 -12.70
C ALA A 342 9.44 -6.04 -12.81
N ILE A 343 8.75 -5.42 -11.86
CA ILE A 343 7.31 -5.20 -11.98
C ILE A 343 7.12 -4.01 -12.92
N VAL A 344 6.59 -4.25 -14.11
CA VAL A 344 6.53 -3.24 -15.20
C VAL A 344 5.18 -2.50 -15.23
N ALA A 345 4.12 -3.13 -14.75
CA ALA A 345 2.80 -2.53 -14.53
C ALA A 345 2.11 -3.19 -13.34
N MET A 346 1.34 -2.43 -12.56
CA MET A 346 0.66 -2.96 -11.37
C MET A 346 -0.53 -2.10 -10.94
N GLN A 347 -1.66 -2.73 -10.67
CA GLN A 347 -2.83 -2.10 -10.03
C GLN A 347 -3.33 -2.97 -8.87
N GLY A 348 -3.49 -2.38 -7.69
CA GLY A 348 -3.84 -3.10 -6.46
C GLY A 348 -5.34 -3.21 -6.15
N GLY A 349 -6.20 -2.53 -6.91
CA GLY A 349 -7.63 -2.47 -6.64
C GLY A 349 -8.38 -1.50 -7.55
N ARG A 350 -9.69 -1.36 -7.30
CA ARG A 350 -10.61 -0.53 -8.09
C ARG A 350 -10.33 0.97 -7.95
N ASN A 351 -10.05 1.42 -6.73
CA ASN A 351 -9.85 2.83 -6.41
C ASN A 351 -9.06 2.94 -5.10
N PHE A 352 -7.87 3.53 -5.20
CA PHE A 352 -6.95 3.68 -4.08
C PHE A 352 -7.53 4.50 -2.92
N THR A 353 -8.27 5.57 -3.19
CA THR A 353 -8.84 6.45 -2.14
C THR A 353 -9.85 5.72 -1.27
N THR A 354 -10.58 4.76 -1.85
CA THR A 354 -11.56 3.95 -1.09
C THR A 354 -10.93 2.74 -0.43
N SER A 355 -9.92 2.13 -1.05
CA SER A 355 -9.25 0.94 -0.54
C SER A 355 -7.76 0.99 -0.90
N PRO A 356 -6.88 1.44 0.02
CA PRO A 356 -5.44 1.52 -0.24
C PRO A 356 -4.75 0.14 -0.18
N PHE A 357 -5.46 -0.92 0.21
CA PHE A 357 -4.92 -2.28 0.27
C PHE A 357 -4.51 -2.77 -1.13
N ASN A 358 -3.22 -3.09 -1.31
CA ASN A 358 -2.66 -3.47 -2.60
C ASN A 358 -2.75 -4.99 -2.82
N ARG A 359 -3.81 -5.44 -3.48
CA ARG A 359 -4.04 -6.87 -3.72
C ARG A 359 -3.02 -7.51 -4.66
N ALA A 360 -2.39 -6.72 -5.54
CA ALA A 360 -1.38 -7.25 -6.45
C ALA A 360 -0.11 -7.71 -5.73
N LEU A 361 0.28 -7.03 -4.64
CA LEU A 361 1.47 -7.36 -3.85
C LEU A 361 1.13 -8.18 -2.60
N ASP A 362 0.06 -7.80 -1.90
CA ASP A 362 -0.28 -8.33 -0.58
C ASP A 362 -1.51 -9.23 -0.57
N GLY A 363 -2.24 -9.31 -1.69
CA GLY A 363 -3.41 -10.16 -1.81
C GLY A 363 -3.03 -11.63 -1.71
N ILE A 364 -3.78 -12.36 -0.88
CA ILE A 364 -3.66 -13.81 -0.70
C ILE A 364 -5.01 -14.41 -1.07
N ARG A 365 -5.02 -15.26 -2.10
CA ARG A 365 -6.24 -15.87 -2.63
C ARG A 365 -5.96 -17.29 -3.15
N PRO A 366 -6.96 -18.18 -3.17
CA PRO A 366 -6.84 -19.46 -3.85
C PRO A 366 -6.86 -19.25 -5.37
N PRO A 367 -5.86 -19.73 -6.13
CA PRO A 367 -5.83 -19.62 -7.59
C PRO A 367 -6.91 -20.46 -8.30
N GLY A 368 -7.47 -21.47 -7.61
CA GLY A 368 -8.38 -22.42 -8.24
C GLY A 368 -7.75 -23.09 -9.47
N THR A 369 -8.52 -23.24 -10.53
CA THR A 369 -8.03 -23.89 -11.76
C THR A 369 -6.89 -23.13 -12.46
N ALA A 370 -6.60 -21.87 -12.11
CA ALA A 370 -5.40 -21.19 -12.64
C ALA A 370 -4.09 -21.88 -12.20
N PHE A 371 -4.13 -22.76 -11.18
CA PHE A 371 -2.96 -23.48 -10.71
C PHE A 371 -2.59 -24.70 -11.57
N LEU A 372 -3.51 -25.22 -12.39
CA LEU A 372 -3.31 -26.48 -13.10
C LEU A 372 -2.03 -26.49 -13.96
N PRO A 373 -1.68 -25.46 -14.76
CA PRO A 373 -0.46 -25.48 -15.56
C PRO A 373 0.81 -25.77 -14.75
N LEU A 374 0.91 -25.29 -13.50
CA LEU A 374 2.04 -25.58 -12.62
C LEU A 374 2.05 -27.04 -12.17
N VAL A 375 0.88 -27.63 -11.91
CA VAL A 375 0.74 -29.07 -11.59
C VAL A 375 1.23 -29.92 -12.74
N TYR A 376 0.82 -29.60 -13.98
CA TYR A 376 1.29 -30.33 -15.16
C TYR A 376 2.80 -30.12 -15.38
N ALA A 377 3.31 -28.90 -15.23
CA ALA A 377 4.75 -28.63 -15.38
C ALA A 377 5.59 -29.43 -14.35
N ALA A 378 5.12 -29.51 -13.11
CA ALA A 378 5.75 -30.32 -12.06
C ALA A 378 5.63 -31.82 -12.34
N ALA A 379 4.46 -32.31 -12.77
CA ALA A 379 4.23 -33.70 -13.12
C ALA A 379 5.18 -34.16 -14.26
N LEU A 380 5.25 -33.41 -15.35
CA LEU A 380 6.13 -33.69 -16.48
C LEU A 380 7.61 -33.55 -16.11
N THR A 381 7.95 -32.70 -15.14
CA THR A 381 9.32 -32.60 -14.62
C THR A 381 9.73 -33.86 -13.87
N LEU A 382 8.81 -34.47 -13.12
CA LEU A 382 9.06 -35.69 -12.34
C LEU A 382 8.98 -36.95 -13.20
N GLN A 383 8.05 -36.99 -14.16
CA GLN A 383 7.79 -38.13 -15.02
C GLN A 383 7.51 -37.63 -16.46
N PRO A 384 8.54 -37.48 -17.30
CA PRO A 384 8.38 -36.99 -18.68
C PRO A 384 7.44 -37.84 -19.53
N ASP A 385 7.43 -39.16 -19.33
CA ASP A 385 6.64 -40.12 -20.12
C ASP A 385 5.13 -40.05 -19.85
N VAL A 386 4.72 -39.28 -18.83
CA VAL A 386 3.30 -39.09 -18.50
C VAL A 386 2.55 -38.39 -19.64
N THR A 387 3.20 -37.66 -20.54
CA THR A 387 2.53 -36.95 -21.65
C THR A 387 1.68 -37.85 -22.55
N ASP A 388 2.07 -39.12 -22.68
CA ASP A 388 1.37 -40.12 -23.51
C ASP A 388 0.42 -41.02 -22.69
N ALA A 389 0.28 -40.77 -21.39
CA ALA A 389 -0.59 -41.54 -20.53
C ALA A 389 -2.06 -41.32 -20.89
N SER A 390 -2.81 -42.41 -20.91
CA SER A 390 -4.27 -42.38 -21.09
C SER A 390 -4.94 -42.17 -19.73
N MET A 391 -5.49 -40.99 -19.47
CA MET A 391 -6.19 -40.67 -18.22
C MET A 391 -7.69 -40.86 -18.37
N ILE A 392 -8.34 -41.29 -17.30
CA ILE A 392 -9.80 -41.44 -17.25
C ILE A 392 -10.45 -40.05 -17.17
N ASP A 393 -11.33 -39.75 -18.13
CA ASP A 393 -12.23 -38.60 -18.11
C ASP A 393 -13.60 -39.03 -17.58
N GLY A 394 -13.67 -39.15 -16.25
CA GLY A 394 -14.85 -39.64 -15.55
C GLY A 394 -14.96 -39.07 -14.14
N PRO A 395 -16.13 -39.25 -13.48
CA PRO A 395 -16.37 -38.75 -12.14
C PRO A 395 -15.33 -39.27 -11.14
N LEU A 396 -14.87 -38.39 -10.24
CA LEU A 396 -13.94 -38.72 -9.18
C LEU A 396 -14.64 -38.64 -7.82
N ASP A 397 -14.33 -39.50 -6.87
CA ASP A 397 -14.91 -39.41 -5.52
C ASP A 397 -14.36 -38.16 -4.79
N ASN A 398 -15.23 -37.39 -4.13
CA ASN A 398 -14.82 -36.22 -3.34
C ASN A 398 -13.82 -36.56 -2.22
N ARG A 399 -13.85 -37.80 -1.71
CA ARG A 399 -12.87 -38.31 -0.74
C ARG A 399 -11.46 -38.42 -1.33
N GLN A 400 -11.34 -38.57 -2.64
CA GLN A 400 -10.05 -38.53 -3.35
C GLN A 400 -9.65 -37.09 -3.65
N ALA A 401 -10.60 -36.23 -4.04
CA ALA A 401 -10.30 -34.82 -4.29
C ALA A 401 -9.97 -34.02 -3.01
N MET A 402 -10.44 -34.48 -1.85
CA MET A 402 -10.20 -33.89 -0.52
C MET A 402 -10.63 -32.41 -0.41
N ILE A 403 -11.71 -32.03 -1.11
CA ILE A 403 -12.26 -30.67 -1.11
C ILE A 403 -13.30 -30.41 0.00
N GLY A 404 -13.27 -31.20 1.08
CA GLY A 404 -14.16 -31.04 2.24
C GLY A 404 -15.51 -31.79 2.16
N GLY A 405 -15.76 -32.57 1.11
CA GLY A 405 -16.93 -33.44 1.01
C GLY A 405 -16.67 -34.85 1.56
N LEU A 406 -17.54 -35.34 2.46
CA LEU A 406 -17.46 -36.70 2.99
C LEU A 406 -18.08 -37.76 2.06
N VAL A 407 -18.90 -37.32 1.09
CA VAL A 407 -19.59 -38.14 0.08
C VAL A 407 -19.79 -37.34 -1.22
N GLY A 408 -20.06 -38.04 -2.34
CA GLY A 408 -20.37 -37.45 -3.64
C GLY A 408 -19.21 -37.48 -4.63
N THR A 409 -19.48 -37.07 -5.86
CA THR A 409 -18.49 -36.99 -6.94
C THR A 409 -18.03 -35.57 -7.16
N LEU A 410 -16.74 -35.39 -7.44
CA LEU A 410 -16.15 -34.16 -7.92
C LEU A 410 -16.86 -33.76 -9.22
N GLY A 411 -17.46 -32.57 -9.23
CA GLY A 411 -17.92 -31.95 -10.46
C GLY A 411 -16.74 -31.33 -11.21
N GLU A 412 -16.85 -31.23 -12.53
CA GLU A 412 -15.94 -30.38 -13.32
C GLU A 412 -16.35 -28.91 -13.13
N TRP A 413 -15.40 -28.03 -12.79
CA TRP A 413 -15.60 -26.59 -12.75
C TRP A 413 -14.41 -25.86 -13.34
N GLY A 414 -14.61 -24.60 -13.71
CA GLY A 414 -13.55 -23.75 -14.23
C GLY A 414 -13.20 -23.94 -15.69
N ALA A 415 -13.88 -24.84 -16.40
CA ALA A 415 -14.02 -24.71 -17.85
C ALA A 415 -14.84 -23.46 -18.17
N ASP A 416 -14.33 -22.63 -19.08
CA ASP A 416 -15.04 -21.46 -19.58
C ASP A 416 -16.17 -21.92 -20.55
N GLY A 417 -17.39 -22.16 -20.05
CA GLY A 417 -18.51 -22.62 -20.90
C GLY A 417 -19.67 -23.31 -20.16
N GLU A 418 -20.41 -24.17 -20.86
CA GLU A 418 -21.41 -25.08 -20.28
C GLU A 418 -20.74 -26.15 -19.41
N GLN A 419 -21.50 -26.78 -18.50
CA GLN A 419 -21.00 -27.91 -17.69
C GLN A 419 -20.40 -28.97 -18.61
N VAL A 420 -19.10 -29.19 -18.49
CA VAL A 420 -18.42 -30.18 -19.31
C VAL A 420 -18.82 -31.56 -18.82
N ALA A 421 -19.60 -32.27 -19.62
CA ALA A 421 -19.90 -33.67 -19.34
C ALA A 421 -18.62 -34.50 -19.44
N TYR A 422 -18.49 -35.49 -18.57
CA TYR A 422 -17.46 -36.52 -18.72
C TYR A 422 -17.70 -37.26 -20.03
N THR A 423 -16.65 -37.42 -20.83
CA THR A 423 -16.74 -38.23 -22.06
C THR A 423 -16.93 -39.71 -21.74
N GLY A 424 -16.55 -40.16 -20.53
CA GLY A 424 -16.59 -41.56 -20.11
C GLY A 424 -15.48 -42.42 -20.73
N GLY A 425 -14.64 -41.81 -21.57
CA GLY A 425 -13.49 -42.44 -22.20
C GLY A 425 -12.17 -42.01 -21.56
N THR A 426 -11.14 -41.92 -22.40
CA THR A 426 -9.81 -41.49 -21.96
C THR A 426 -9.33 -40.26 -22.73
N ILE A 427 -8.52 -39.45 -22.04
CA ILE A 427 -7.93 -38.22 -22.57
C ILE A 427 -6.44 -38.18 -22.22
N THR A 428 -5.65 -37.44 -23.01
CA THR A 428 -4.25 -37.20 -22.69
C THR A 428 -4.13 -36.10 -21.62
N PRO A 429 -3.02 -36.02 -20.86
CA PRO A 429 -2.73 -34.91 -19.95
C PRO A 429 -2.83 -33.54 -20.61
N MET A 430 -2.34 -33.40 -21.84
CA MET A 430 -2.39 -32.09 -22.49
C MET A 430 -3.79 -31.71 -22.93
N GLN A 431 -4.61 -32.68 -23.39
CA GLN A 431 -6.02 -32.43 -23.65
C GLN A 431 -6.77 -32.07 -22.36
N ALA A 432 -6.49 -32.79 -21.26
CA ALA A 432 -7.06 -32.49 -19.95
C ALA A 432 -6.71 -31.07 -19.47
N LEU A 433 -5.47 -30.62 -19.70
CA LEU A 433 -5.05 -29.25 -19.40
C LEU A 433 -5.77 -28.24 -20.30
N ILE A 434 -5.83 -28.46 -21.61
CA ILE A 434 -6.52 -27.54 -22.56
C ILE A 434 -7.99 -27.37 -22.18
N GLU A 435 -8.67 -28.46 -21.83
CA GLU A 435 -10.09 -28.45 -21.48
C GLU A 435 -10.34 -28.00 -20.03
N GLY A 436 -9.31 -28.02 -19.18
CA GLY A 436 -9.39 -27.63 -17.77
C GLY A 436 -10.00 -28.69 -16.85
N ARG A 437 -9.75 -29.98 -17.13
CA ARG A 437 -10.35 -31.14 -16.42
C ARG A 437 -9.77 -31.31 -15.02
N THR A 438 -10.57 -31.03 -13.98
CA THR A 438 -10.17 -31.08 -12.58
C THR A 438 -10.00 -32.52 -12.09
N ALA A 439 -10.91 -33.44 -12.42
CA ALA A 439 -10.83 -34.83 -11.99
C ALA A 439 -9.59 -35.52 -12.56
N ALA A 440 -9.31 -35.28 -13.84
CA ALA A 440 -8.11 -35.77 -14.50
C ALA A 440 -6.82 -35.23 -13.86
N THR A 441 -6.82 -33.96 -13.44
CA THR A 441 -5.65 -33.34 -12.79
C THR A 441 -5.38 -33.90 -11.39
N VAL A 442 -6.42 -34.23 -10.62
CA VAL A 442 -6.23 -34.95 -9.35
C VAL A 442 -5.66 -36.34 -9.58
N ARG A 443 -6.18 -37.07 -10.59
CA ARG A 443 -5.65 -38.40 -10.96
C ARG A 443 -4.18 -38.34 -11.36
N LEU A 444 -3.79 -37.33 -12.14
CA LEU A 444 -2.41 -37.06 -12.48
C LEU A 444 -1.54 -36.88 -11.21
N GLY A 445 -2.05 -36.14 -10.23
CA GLY A 445 -1.37 -35.98 -8.94
C GLY A 445 -1.17 -37.30 -8.20
N TYR A 446 -2.16 -38.19 -8.19
CA TYR A 446 -2.02 -39.53 -7.62
C TYR A 446 -1.06 -40.42 -8.40
N GLN A 447 -1.08 -40.36 -9.73
CA GLN A 447 -0.20 -41.14 -10.61
C GLN A 447 1.28 -40.77 -10.40
N VAL A 448 1.58 -39.48 -10.28
CA VAL A 448 2.96 -39.01 -10.03
C VAL A 448 3.36 -39.17 -8.56
N GLY A 449 2.38 -39.13 -7.66
CA GLY A 449 2.56 -39.10 -6.21
C GLY A 449 2.43 -37.67 -5.67
N LEU A 450 1.54 -37.49 -4.69
CA LEU A 450 1.20 -36.16 -4.14
C LEU A 450 2.38 -35.49 -3.44
N ASP A 451 3.17 -36.23 -2.66
CA ASP A 451 4.32 -35.66 -1.94
C ASP A 451 5.47 -35.25 -2.87
N PRO A 452 5.93 -36.08 -3.84
CA PRO A 452 6.88 -35.66 -4.86
C PRO A 452 6.40 -34.44 -5.66
N LEU A 453 5.12 -34.44 -6.06
CA LEU A 453 4.51 -33.35 -6.82
C LEU A 453 4.51 -32.04 -6.01
N ARG A 454 4.11 -32.11 -4.73
CA ARG A 454 4.14 -30.96 -3.82
C ARG A 454 5.56 -30.45 -3.61
N ALA A 455 6.54 -31.33 -3.46
CA ALA A 455 7.95 -30.97 -3.34
C ALA A 455 8.48 -30.25 -4.59
N ALA A 456 8.11 -30.72 -5.78
CA ALA A 456 8.45 -30.06 -7.04
C ALA A 456 7.84 -28.65 -7.15
N LEU A 457 6.56 -28.49 -6.78
CA LEU A 457 5.88 -27.19 -6.77
C LEU A 457 6.45 -26.22 -5.73
N ASN A 458 6.91 -26.71 -4.58
CA ASN A 458 7.54 -25.87 -3.55
C ASN A 458 8.86 -25.23 -4.01
N ARG A 459 9.47 -25.70 -5.10
CA ARG A 459 10.63 -25.03 -5.75
C ARG A 459 10.26 -23.67 -6.35
N CYS A 460 8.96 -23.39 -6.56
CA CYS A 460 8.47 -22.05 -6.89
C CYS A 460 8.56 -21.07 -5.71
N GLU A 461 8.98 -21.52 -4.52
CA GLU A 461 9.20 -20.73 -3.31
C GLU A 461 7.96 -19.92 -2.89
N PHE A 462 6.80 -20.57 -2.80
CA PHE A 462 5.60 -19.95 -2.21
C PHE A 462 5.79 -19.73 -0.70
N THR A 463 5.38 -18.57 -0.20
CA THR A 463 5.53 -18.26 1.24
C THR A 463 4.53 -19.06 2.08
N ASN A 464 3.31 -19.24 1.57
CA ASN A 464 2.30 -20.08 2.20
C ASN A 464 2.49 -21.54 1.77
N PRO A 465 2.47 -22.50 2.71
CA PRO A 465 2.61 -23.90 2.37
C PRO A 465 1.40 -24.39 1.56
N LEU A 466 1.67 -25.23 0.56
CA LEU A 466 0.63 -25.97 -0.14
C LEU A 466 -0.04 -26.97 0.80
N ARG A 467 -1.35 -27.18 0.64
CA ARG A 467 -2.12 -28.20 1.36
C ARG A 467 -1.47 -29.58 1.22
N SER A 468 -1.58 -30.41 2.26
CA SER A 468 -1.05 -31.77 2.24
C SER A 468 -1.90 -32.71 1.41
N GLU A 469 -3.21 -32.45 1.34
CA GLU A 469 -4.18 -33.27 0.63
C GLU A 469 -4.23 -32.97 -0.88
N ALA A 470 -4.79 -33.88 -1.66
CA ALA A 470 -4.90 -33.76 -3.12
C ALA A 470 -5.54 -32.44 -3.62
N ALA A 471 -6.32 -31.76 -2.77
CA ALA A 471 -6.91 -30.45 -3.03
C ALA A 471 -5.90 -29.37 -3.46
N PHE A 472 -4.60 -29.49 -3.11
CA PHE A 472 -3.60 -28.54 -3.62
C PHE A 472 -3.48 -28.59 -5.15
N THR A 473 -3.72 -29.75 -5.77
CA THR A 473 -3.64 -29.93 -7.24
C THR A 473 -4.71 -29.11 -7.97
N LEU A 474 -5.77 -28.70 -7.26
CA LEU A 474 -6.86 -27.88 -7.79
C LEU A 474 -6.75 -26.40 -7.39
N GLY A 475 -5.62 -25.99 -6.79
CA GLY A 475 -5.38 -24.60 -6.43
C GLY A 475 -6.19 -24.12 -5.23
N LEU A 476 -6.56 -25.00 -4.29
CA LEU A 476 -7.24 -24.62 -3.04
C LEU A 476 -6.28 -24.11 -1.94
N SER A 477 -4.99 -23.98 -2.25
CA SER A 477 -4.01 -23.37 -1.35
C SER A 477 -3.99 -21.86 -1.56
N ASN A 478 -3.96 -21.09 -0.47
CA ASN A 478 -3.96 -19.63 -0.52
C ASN A 478 -2.56 -19.11 -0.88
N LEU A 479 -2.41 -18.48 -2.05
CA LEU A 479 -1.13 -17.99 -2.55
C LEU A 479 -1.13 -16.47 -2.71
N ARG A 480 0.05 -15.84 -2.63
CA ARG A 480 0.18 -14.42 -2.97
C ARG A 480 0.13 -14.24 -4.48
N LEU A 481 -0.58 -13.22 -4.95
CA LEU A 481 -0.75 -12.96 -6.39
C LEU A 481 0.60 -12.80 -7.12
N ILE A 482 1.52 -12.05 -6.50
CA ILE A 482 2.88 -11.82 -6.99
C ILE A 482 3.72 -13.10 -7.08
N GLU A 483 3.54 -14.04 -6.15
CA GLU A 483 4.26 -15.32 -6.14
C GLU A 483 3.71 -16.26 -7.23
N LEU A 484 2.39 -16.25 -7.44
CA LEU A 484 1.76 -16.99 -8.53
C LEU A 484 2.20 -16.46 -9.89
N ALA A 485 2.22 -15.13 -10.08
CA ALA A 485 2.74 -14.52 -11.31
C ALA A 485 4.20 -14.91 -11.55
N ARG A 486 5.05 -14.88 -10.50
CA ARG A 486 6.44 -15.34 -10.59
C ARG A 486 6.54 -16.82 -10.97
N ALA A 487 5.74 -17.71 -10.37
CA ALA A 487 5.78 -19.14 -10.69
C ALA A 487 5.49 -19.39 -12.19
N PHE A 488 4.56 -18.65 -12.79
CA PHE A 488 4.25 -18.75 -14.22
C PHE A 488 5.38 -18.29 -15.15
N THR A 489 6.27 -17.41 -14.68
CA THR A 489 7.46 -17.07 -15.47
C THR A 489 8.36 -18.28 -15.71
N ALA A 490 8.33 -19.31 -14.85
CA ALA A 490 9.10 -20.53 -15.07
C ALA A 490 8.59 -21.30 -16.29
N ILE A 491 7.29 -21.27 -16.59
CA ILE A 491 6.74 -21.83 -17.82
C ILE A 491 7.18 -20.99 -19.03
N ALA A 492 7.20 -19.66 -18.88
CA ALA A 492 7.64 -18.75 -19.94
C ALA A 492 9.15 -18.89 -20.27
N ASN A 493 9.99 -19.12 -19.25
CA ASN A 493 11.46 -19.13 -19.31
C ASN A 493 12.09 -20.54 -19.34
N ASP A 494 11.46 -21.49 -20.02
CA ASP A 494 12.00 -22.85 -20.20
C ASP A 494 12.39 -23.52 -18.87
N GLY A 495 11.55 -23.37 -17.85
CA GLY A 495 11.68 -24.02 -16.55
C GLY A 495 12.50 -23.25 -15.52
N ARG A 496 13.10 -22.11 -15.90
CA ARG A 496 13.85 -21.25 -14.98
C ARG A 496 12.94 -20.18 -14.35
N PRO A 497 12.90 -20.05 -13.02
CA PRO A 497 12.12 -19.01 -12.37
C PRO A 497 12.72 -17.64 -12.70
N CYS A 498 11.84 -16.66 -12.84
CA CYS A 498 12.24 -15.26 -12.80
C CYS A 498 12.80 -14.90 -11.41
N PRO A 499 13.74 -13.95 -11.30
CA PRO A 499 14.19 -13.41 -10.02
C PRO A 499 13.04 -12.89 -9.16
N LEU A 500 13.32 -12.64 -7.88
CA LEU A 500 12.34 -12.06 -6.97
C LEU A 500 11.79 -10.75 -7.55
N PRO A 501 10.45 -10.61 -7.64
CA PRO A 501 9.82 -9.40 -8.12
C PRO A 501 10.31 -8.17 -7.38
N HIS A 502 10.64 -7.12 -8.12
CA HIS A 502 11.16 -5.90 -7.54
C HIS A 502 10.56 -4.66 -8.21
N LEU A 503 10.44 -3.60 -7.41
CA LEU A 503 9.89 -2.31 -7.82
C LEU A 503 10.98 -1.27 -8.10
N LEU A 504 12.23 -1.52 -7.71
CA LEU A 504 13.36 -0.59 -7.86
C LEU A 504 14.32 -1.06 -8.92
N LEU A 505 14.87 -0.12 -9.69
CA LEU A 505 15.85 -0.40 -10.76
C LEU A 505 17.20 -0.98 -10.26
N ALA A 506 17.35 -1.25 -8.96
CA ALA A 506 18.57 -1.79 -8.37
C ALA A 506 18.59 -3.33 -8.40
N SER A 507 19.14 -3.87 -9.50
CA SER A 507 19.86 -5.15 -9.64
C SER A 507 19.33 -6.37 -8.88
N SER A 508 18.49 -7.17 -9.54
CA SER A 508 18.52 -8.62 -9.31
C SER A 508 19.55 -9.26 -10.26
N SER A 509 20.46 -10.06 -9.70
CA SER A 509 21.17 -11.05 -10.52
C SER A 509 20.21 -12.21 -10.80
N PRO A 510 20.19 -12.79 -12.01
CA PRO A 510 19.32 -13.91 -12.31
C PRO A 510 19.61 -15.08 -11.36
N ARG A 511 18.62 -15.50 -10.56
CA ARG A 511 18.69 -16.80 -9.88
C ARG A 511 18.58 -17.87 -10.96
N SER A 512 19.67 -18.60 -11.20
CA SER A 512 19.73 -19.69 -12.17
C SER A 512 19.37 -21.04 -11.54
N VAL A 513 18.35 -21.10 -10.69
CA VAL A 513 17.88 -22.37 -10.12
C VAL A 513 16.75 -22.87 -11.01
N GLU A 514 16.98 -23.93 -11.78
CA GLU A 514 15.90 -24.57 -12.51
C GLU A 514 14.77 -24.99 -11.55
N VAL A 515 13.50 -24.78 -11.91
CA VAL A 515 12.32 -25.17 -11.12
C VAL A 515 11.58 -26.32 -11.79
N PHE A 516 11.41 -26.21 -13.11
CA PHE A 516 10.88 -27.27 -13.96
C PHE A 516 11.92 -27.67 -15.00
N ASN A 517 11.87 -28.92 -15.47
CA ASN A 517 12.70 -29.33 -16.59
C ASN A 517 12.35 -28.48 -17.84
N PRO A 518 13.31 -28.00 -18.64
CA PRO A 518 13.05 -27.19 -19.84
C PRO A 518 12.09 -27.80 -20.84
N ALA A 519 12.14 -29.12 -21.05
CA ALA A 519 11.24 -29.83 -21.93
C ALA A 519 9.81 -29.81 -21.38
N ALA A 520 9.63 -30.06 -20.08
CA ALA A 520 8.34 -30.01 -19.41
C ALA A 520 7.72 -28.61 -19.48
N ALA A 521 8.49 -27.57 -19.16
CA ALA A 521 8.03 -26.19 -19.23
C ALA A 521 7.64 -25.77 -20.65
N SER A 522 8.46 -26.11 -21.64
CA SER A 522 8.17 -25.83 -23.05
C SER A 522 6.91 -26.55 -23.53
N HIS A 523 6.73 -27.81 -23.12
CA HIS A 523 5.56 -28.59 -23.50
C HIS A 523 4.29 -27.98 -22.92
N VAL A 524 4.28 -27.64 -21.62
CA VAL A 524 3.15 -26.96 -20.98
C VAL A 524 2.87 -25.59 -21.60
N ARG A 525 3.92 -24.80 -21.90
CA ARG A 525 3.77 -23.51 -22.60
C ARG A 525 3.09 -23.66 -23.95
N ASN A 526 3.50 -24.65 -24.75
CA ASN A 526 2.89 -24.92 -26.06
C ASN A 526 1.45 -25.41 -25.93
N THR A 527 1.15 -26.22 -24.92
CA THR A 527 -0.22 -26.63 -24.60
C THR A 527 -1.10 -25.44 -24.20
N MET A 528 -0.58 -24.50 -23.41
CA MET A 528 -1.27 -23.25 -23.09
C MET A 528 -1.50 -22.38 -24.34
N ILE A 529 -0.52 -22.30 -25.25
CA ILE A 529 -0.68 -21.60 -26.54
C ILE A 529 -1.81 -22.24 -27.36
N ALA A 530 -1.85 -23.58 -27.44
CA ALA A 530 -2.93 -24.29 -28.14
C ALA A 530 -4.29 -24.04 -27.48
N GLY A 531 -4.34 -23.98 -26.15
CA GLY A 531 -5.55 -23.65 -25.39
C GLY A 531 -6.12 -22.26 -25.69
N MET A 532 -5.31 -21.32 -26.18
CA MET A 532 -5.79 -19.99 -26.58
C MET A 532 -6.69 -20.00 -27.83
N ALA A 533 -6.78 -21.12 -28.55
CA ALA A 533 -7.68 -21.28 -29.70
C ALA A 533 -9.15 -21.55 -29.31
N ARG A 534 -9.44 -21.71 -28.00
CA ARG A 534 -10.80 -21.96 -27.49
C ARG A 534 -11.78 -20.84 -27.89
N PRO A 535 -13.00 -21.15 -28.35
CA PRO A 535 -13.97 -20.16 -28.87
C PRO A 535 -14.25 -18.98 -27.93
N GLU A 536 -14.34 -19.24 -26.63
CA GLU A 536 -14.59 -18.28 -25.56
C GLU A 536 -13.48 -17.22 -25.42
N TYR A 537 -12.26 -17.52 -25.86
CA TYR A 537 -11.13 -16.57 -25.79
C TYR A 537 -11.03 -15.71 -27.05
N ARG A 538 -11.62 -16.17 -28.15
CA ARG A 538 -11.47 -15.56 -29.47
C ARG A 538 -11.89 -14.09 -29.49
N GLN A 539 -13.05 -13.74 -28.93
CA GLN A 539 -13.57 -12.37 -29.02
C GLN A 539 -12.65 -11.34 -28.33
N PRO A 540 -12.25 -11.51 -27.04
CA PRO A 540 -11.27 -10.62 -26.42
C PRO A 540 -9.94 -10.55 -27.16
N LEU A 541 -9.41 -11.69 -27.63
CA LEU A 541 -8.12 -11.73 -28.33
C LEU A 541 -8.14 -11.01 -29.68
N VAL A 542 -9.24 -11.12 -30.44
CA VAL A 542 -9.40 -10.40 -31.71
C VAL A 542 -9.56 -8.90 -31.46
N ALA A 543 -10.36 -8.51 -30.47
CA ALA A 543 -10.59 -7.11 -30.13
C ALA A 543 -9.31 -6.34 -29.76
N HIS A 544 -8.31 -7.04 -29.22
CA HIS A 544 -7.04 -6.49 -28.76
C HIS A 544 -5.84 -6.86 -29.66
N GLY A 545 -6.08 -7.42 -30.87
CA GLY A 545 -5.02 -7.75 -31.82
C GLY A 545 -4.04 -8.84 -31.34
N LEU A 546 -4.47 -9.69 -30.40
CA LEU A 546 -3.68 -10.75 -29.79
C LEU A 546 -3.92 -12.13 -30.44
N ALA A 547 -4.98 -12.29 -31.23
CA ALA A 547 -5.40 -13.58 -31.78
C ALA A 547 -4.38 -14.29 -32.69
N GLN A 548 -3.42 -13.55 -33.27
CA GLN A 548 -2.36 -14.09 -34.13
C GLN A 548 -0.99 -14.17 -33.43
N LYS A 549 -0.91 -13.75 -32.17
CA LYS A 549 0.34 -13.80 -31.41
C LYS A 549 0.48 -15.15 -30.73
N SER A 550 1.72 -15.67 -30.67
CA SER A 550 2.03 -16.86 -29.89
C SER A 550 2.09 -16.50 -28.40
N ILE A 551 0.95 -16.60 -27.72
CA ILE A 551 0.81 -16.25 -26.30
C ILE A 551 0.36 -17.49 -25.55
N ALA A 552 1.07 -17.85 -24.49
CA ALA A 552 0.61 -18.87 -23.56
C ALA A 552 -0.37 -18.19 -22.59
N GLY A 553 -1.58 -18.72 -22.46
CA GLY A 553 -2.57 -18.18 -21.54
C GLY A 553 -3.42 -19.27 -20.90
N TYR A 554 -3.92 -18.99 -19.71
CA TYR A 554 -4.78 -19.90 -18.96
C TYR A 554 -5.74 -19.13 -18.06
N GLY A 555 -7.03 -19.41 -18.21
CA GLY A 555 -8.08 -18.91 -17.34
C GLY A 555 -8.26 -19.78 -16.10
N GLY A 556 -8.62 -19.18 -14.97
CA GLY A 556 -8.95 -19.94 -13.78
C GLY A 556 -10.07 -19.34 -12.95
N ILE A 557 -10.74 -20.20 -12.19
CA ILE A 557 -11.78 -19.79 -11.25
C ILE A 557 -11.85 -20.73 -10.06
N THR A 558 -12.27 -20.19 -8.92
CA THR A 558 -12.63 -21.00 -7.74
C THR A 558 -13.99 -21.67 -7.92
N TYR A 559 -14.22 -22.78 -7.22
CA TYR A 559 -15.47 -23.55 -7.31
C TYR A 559 -16.72 -22.70 -7.00
N ASP A 560 -16.62 -21.86 -5.98
CA ASP A 560 -17.64 -20.92 -5.49
C ASP A 560 -17.70 -19.61 -6.30
N ARG A 561 -16.84 -19.45 -7.32
CA ARG A 561 -16.79 -18.28 -8.22
C ARG A 561 -16.51 -16.96 -7.49
N THR A 562 -15.80 -17.03 -6.38
CA THR A 562 -15.35 -15.88 -5.58
C THR A 562 -14.13 -15.20 -6.20
N ASP A 563 -13.25 -15.97 -6.85
CA ASP A 563 -12.02 -15.49 -7.48
C ASP A 563 -11.95 -15.96 -8.94
N ALA A 564 -11.81 -15.01 -9.86
CA ALA A 564 -11.56 -15.26 -11.28
C ALA A 564 -10.18 -14.74 -11.68
N TRP A 565 -9.48 -15.53 -12.47
CA TRP A 565 -8.07 -15.37 -12.81
C TRP A 565 -7.87 -15.46 -14.31
N PHE A 566 -6.94 -14.69 -14.82
CA PHE A 566 -6.34 -14.96 -16.12
C PHE A 566 -4.85 -14.67 -16.04
N ILE A 567 -4.03 -15.65 -16.44
CA ILE A 567 -2.58 -15.54 -16.48
C ILE A 567 -2.14 -15.81 -17.90
N GLY A 568 -1.32 -14.93 -18.44
CA GLY A 568 -0.76 -15.15 -19.77
C GLY A 568 0.57 -14.47 -19.94
N SER A 569 1.39 -15.05 -20.82
CA SER A 569 2.79 -14.69 -21.01
C SER A 569 3.22 -14.88 -22.44
N ASP A 570 4.12 -14.01 -22.89
CA ASP A 570 5.03 -14.29 -23.99
C ASP A 570 6.44 -14.57 -23.42
N GLN A 571 7.49 -14.51 -24.23
CA GLN A 571 8.86 -14.68 -23.73
C GLN A 571 9.36 -13.49 -22.91
N ALA A 572 8.83 -12.29 -23.12
CA ALA A 572 9.32 -11.07 -22.48
C ALA A 572 8.62 -10.79 -21.15
N VAL A 573 7.30 -11.00 -21.07
CA VAL A 573 6.48 -10.64 -19.90
C VAL A 573 5.48 -11.73 -19.50
N THR A 574 5.15 -11.75 -18.21
CA THR A 574 4.02 -12.50 -17.64
C THR A 574 3.05 -11.52 -17.00
N CYS A 575 1.78 -11.58 -17.40
CA CYS A 575 0.70 -10.74 -16.89
C CYS A 575 -0.35 -11.60 -16.19
N LEU A 576 -0.67 -11.24 -14.96
CA LEU A 576 -1.71 -11.85 -14.15
C LEU A 576 -2.79 -10.81 -13.84
N VAL A 577 -4.04 -11.22 -14.04
CA VAL A 577 -5.24 -10.47 -13.65
C VAL A 577 -6.07 -11.30 -12.68
N TRP A 578 -6.52 -10.67 -11.61
CA TRP A 578 -7.47 -11.21 -10.65
C TRP A 578 -8.69 -10.30 -10.53
N ILE A 579 -9.88 -10.90 -10.40
CA ILE A 579 -11.14 -10.23 -10.13
C ILE A 579 -11.86 -10.98 -9.01
N GLY A 580 -12.36 -10.26 -8.01
CA GLY A 580 -13.06 -10.87 -6.87
C GLY A 580 -13.53 -9.84 -5.84
N HIS A 581 -14.24 -10.33 -4.83
CA HIS A 581 -14.62 -9.53 -3.67
C HIS A 581 -13.62 -9.72 -2.53
N ASP A 582 -13.54 -8.74 -1.61
CA ASP A 582 -12.72 -8.93 -0.41
C ASP A 582 -13.28 -10.00 0.52
N LYS A 583 -14.60 -10.11 0.54
CA LYS A 583 -15.35 -11.14 1.24
C LYS A 583 -15.59 -12.31 0.30
N ASP A 584 -15.80 -13.50 0.85
CA ASP A 584 -16.07 -14.73 0.10
C ASP A 584 -17.51 -14.72 -0.47
N ILE A 585 -17.72 -13.85 -1.46
CA ILE A 585 -18.99 -13.63 -2.14
C ILE A 585 -18.75 -13.84 -3.65
N PRO A 586 -19.58 -14.66 -4.33
CA PRO A 586 -19.43 -14.92 -5.75
C PRO A 586 -19.43 -13.63 -6.58
N ILE A 587 -18.59 -13.55 -7.60
CA ILE A 587 -18.53 -12.42 -8.54
C ILE A 587 -19.88 -12.24 -9.24
N SER A 588 -20.40 -13.35 -9.79
CA SER A 588 -21.77 -13.49 -10.26
C SER A 588 -22.10 -14.98 -10.45
N ALA A 589 -23.39 -15.31 -10.59
CA ALA A 589 -23.82 -16.69 -10.84
C ALA A 589 -23.27 -17.30 -12.14
N LYS A 590 -22.85 -16.46 -13.10
CA LYS A 590 -22.35 -16.86 -14.42
C LYS A 590 -20.88 -16.47 -14.64
N ALA A 591 -20.17 -16.05 -13.60
CA ALA A 591 -18.78 -15.64 -13.73
C ALA A 591 -17.91 -16.82 -14.18
N THR A 592 -17.03 -16.55 -15.14
CA THR A 592 -15.98 -17.45 -15.63
C THR A 592 -14.69 -16.63 -15.81
N ALA A 593 -13.56 -17.30 -16.05
CA ALA A 593 -12.31 -16.59 -16.34
C ALA A 593 -12.42 -15.79 -17.66
N ALA A 594 -13.02 -16.39 -18.69
CA ALA A 594 -13.26 -15.77 -19.99
C ALA A 594 -14.13 -14.50 -19.93
N THR A 595 -15.10 -14.47 -19.01
CA THR A 595 -16.05 -13.34 -18.88
C THR A 595 -15.57 -12.29 -17.89
N ALA A 596 -14.92 -12.70 -16.80
CA ALA A 596 -14.51 -11.80 -15.72
C ALA A 596 -13.08 -11.27 -15.88
N ALA A 597 -12.08 -12.13 -16.09
CA ALA A 597 -10.66 -11.75 -16.02
C ALA A 597 -10.02 -11.54 -17.40
N LEU A 598 -10.30 -12.40 -18.37
CA LEU A 598 -9.70 -12.35 -19.71
C LEU A 598 -9.86 -11.01 -20.44
N PRO A 599 -11.03 -10.33 -20.45
CA PRO A 599 -11.16 -9.10 -21.22
C PRO A 599 -10.26 -7.97 -20.69
N LEU A 600 -10.11 -7.89 -19.36
CA LEU A 600 -9.17 -6.96 -18.74
C LEU A 600 -7.72 -7.36 -19.02
N TRP A 601 -7.40 -8.65 -18.89
CA TRP A 601 -6.08 -9.17 -19.23
C TRP A 601 -5.69 -8.83 -20.68
N ALA A 602 -6.58 -9.02 -21.65
CA ALA A 602 -6.30 -8.76 -23.06
C ALA A 602 -5.99 -7.27 -23.30
N ALA A 603 -6.75 -6.37 -22.69
CA ALA A 603 -6.52 -4.93 -22.78
C ALA A 603 -5.17 -4.51 -22.15
N VAL A 604 -4.82 -5.10 -21.00
CA VAL A 604 -3.54 -4.83 -20.33
C VAL A 604 -2.38 -5.42 -21.14
N PHE A 605 -2.52 -6.64 -21.65
CA PHE A 605 -1.46 -7.32 -22.39
C PHE A 605 -1.19 -6.64 -23.73
N GLU A 606 -2.22 -6.14 -24.41
CA GLU A 606 -2.06 -5.27 -25.59
C GLU A 606 -1.28 -3.99 -25.22
N MET A 607 -1.68 -3.30 -24.14
CA MET A 607 -1.00 -2.08 -23.69
C MET A 607 0.50 -2.30 -23.48
N VAL A 608 0.87 -3.39 -22.79
CA VAL A 608 2.28 -3.68 -22.49
C VAL A 608 3.04 -4.14 -23.73
N THR A 609 2.48 -5.05 -24.53
CA THR A 609 3.21 -5.64 -25.67
C THR A 609 3.29 -4.72 -26.89
N ALA A 610 2.30 -3.87 -27.15
CA ALA A 610 2.36 -2.90 -28.25
C ALA A 610 3.45 -1.83 -28.03
N GLU A 611 3.72 -1.52 -26.77
CA GLU A 611 4.68 -0.49 -26.38
C GLU A 611 6.06 -1.04 -25.99
N GLN A 612 6.18 -2.33 -25.60
CA GLN A 612 7.49 -2.99 -25.46
C GLN A 612 8.30 -2.90 -26.75
N VAL A 613 7.64 -3.13 -27.90
CA VAL A 613 8.21 -2.98 -29.26
C VAL A 613 8.74 -1.56 -29.52
N LYS A 614 8.30 -0.55 -28.76
CA LYS A 614 8.65 0.87 -28.98
C LYS A 614 9.53 1.49 -27.90
N GLY A 615 9.97 0.75 -26.88
CA GLY A 615 10.76 1.38 -25.80
C GLY A 615 11.40 0.47 -24.76
N TRP A 616 11.23 -0.86 -24.85
CA TRP A 616 11.95 -1.82 -24.00
C TRP A 616 13.11 -2.49 -24.73
N ASP A 617 13.07 -2.45 -26.07
CA ASP A 617 14.11 -2.97 -26.93
C ASP A 617 15.31 -2.03 -26.97
N ALA A 618 16.37 -2.45 -26.29
CA ALA A 618 17.64 -2.55 -26.96
C ALA A 618 18.45 -3.69 -26.33
N LYS A 619 19.28 -4.33 -27.14
CA LYS A 619 20.55 -4.92 -26.70
C LYS A 619 21.52 -3.87 -26.09
N GLY A 620 21.00 -2.79 -25.50
CA GLY A 620 21.71 -1.65 -24.94
C GLY A 620 21.27 -1.48 -23.50
N GLY A 621 22.23 -1.30 -22.61
CA GLY A 621 22.02 -1.30 -21.17
C GLY A 621 20.88 -0.41 -20.70
N LEU A 622 20.33 -0.81 -19.54
CA LEU A 622 19.58 0.05 -18.62
C LEU A 622 20.08 1.50 -18.78
N PRO A 623 19.19 2.49 -18.98
CA PRO A 623 19.59 3.89 -18.95
C PRO A 623 20.50 4.11 -17.75
N LYS A 624 21.69 4.69 -17.96
CA LYS A 624 22.58 5.14 -16.89
C LYS A 624 21.87 6.25 -16.11
N LEU A 625 20.89 5.90 -15.30
CA LEU A 625 20.21 6.76 -14.35
C LEU A 625 20.39 6.09 -13.00
N LEU A 626 21.55 6.40 -12.41
CA LEU A 626 21.96 6.17 -11.03
C LEU A 626 21.26 4.96 -10.38
N ALA A 627 21.73 3.77 -10.75
CA ALA A 627 21.68 2.65 -9.83
C ALA A 627 22.27 3.13 -8.50
N VAL A 628 21.45 3.18 -7.44
CA VAL A 628 21.99 3.32 -6.09
C VAL A 628 22.98 2.16 -5.93
N PRO A 629 24.28 2.40 -5.72
CA PRO A 629 25.18 1.31 -5.40
C PRO A 629 24.75 0.76 -4.04
N LEU A 630 24.07 -0.38 -4.03
CA LEU A 630 23.70 -1.17 -2.83
C LEU A 630 24.91 -1.74 -2.08
N ARG A 631 26.08 -1.13 -2.23
CA ARG A 631 27.36 -1.59 -1.69
C ARG A 631 27.50 -1.21 -0.22
N ALA A 632 26.53 -1.58 0.62
CA ALA A 632 26.60 -1.38 2.08
C ALA A 632 25.58 -2.19 2.91
N LEU A 633 24.92 -3.24 2.38
CA LEU A 633 24.03 -4.08 3.19
C LEU A 633 24.61 -5.49 3.36
N PRO A 634 24.70 -6.02 4.59
CA PRO A 634 25.14 -7.39 4.82
C PRO A 634 24.13 -8.34 4.18
N LEU A 635 24.59 -9.16 3.24
CA LEU A 635 23.84 -10.30 2.71
C LEU A 635 23.74 -11.32 3.85
N GLU A 636 22.52 -11.64 4.29
CA GLU A 636 22.29 -12.79 5.18
C GLU A 636 22.61 -14.10 4.44
N ASP A 637 23.26 -15.01 5.16
CA ASP A 637 23.96 -16.19 4.66
C ASP A 637 23.11 -17.14 3.80
N GLU A 638 23.77 -17.71 2.77
CA GLU A 638 23.23 -18.73 1.87
C GLU A 638 22.76 -19.98 2.64
N VAL A 639 21.45 -20.23 2.64
CA VAL A 639 20.90 -21.53 3.03
C VAL A 639 21.23 -22.55 1.93
N ARG A 640 22.16 -23.46 2.20
CA ARG A 640 22.46 -24.61 1.34
C ARG A 640 21.25 -25.54 1.27
N VAL A 641 20.63 -25.63 0.08
CA VAL A 641 19.65 -26.66 -0.25
C VAL A 641 20.39 -27.99 -0.47
N PRO A 642 19.97 -29.11 0.15
CA PRO A 642 20.63 -30.40 -0.03
C PRO A 642 20.46 -30.94 -1.47
N ALA A 643 21.49 -31.63 -1.96
CA ALA A 643 21.52 -32.20 -3.31
C ALA A 643 20.50 -33.35 -3.49
N ILE A 644 20.01 -33.49 -4.72
CA ILE A 644 19.08 -34.52 -5.20
C ILE A 644 19.68 -35.93 -4.96
N PRO A 645 19.00 -36.85 -4.27
CA PRO A 645 19.40 -38.25 -4.29
C PRO A 645 19.03 -38.88 -5.65
N PRO A 646 19.89 -39.74 -6.22
CA PRO A 646 19.61 -40.38 -7.51
C PRO A 646 18.36 -41.26 -7.44
N ALA A 647 17.63 -41.34 -8.57
CA ALA A 647 16.33 -42.02 -8.73
C ALA A 647 16.31 -43.50 -8.27
N SER A 648 17.47 -44.12 -8.07
CA SER A 648 17.62 -45.50 -7.60
C SER A 648 17.40 -45.71 -6.09
N GLN A 649 17.14 -44.66 -5.30
CA GLN A 649 16.97 -44.76 -3.84
C GLN A 649 15.55 -44.47 -3.33
N VAL A 650 14.56 -44.33 -4.22
CA VAL A 650 13.14 -44.26 -3.81
C VAL A 650 12.69 -45.67 -3.44
N VAL A 651 12.72 -45.99 -2.15
CA VAL A 651 12.07 -47.20 -1.63
C VAL A 651 10.56 -47.00 -1.76
N LEU A 652 9.94 -47.75 -2.67
CA LEU A 652 8.49 -47.86 -2.80
C LEU A 652 7.91 -48.33 -1.46
N GLY A 653 7.22 -47.44 -0.76
CA GLY A 653 6.41 -47.81 0.40
C GLY A 653 5.29 -48.75 -0.05
N ASN A 654 5.09 -49.83 0.69
CA ASN A 654 4.05 -50.82 0.39
C ASN A 654 2.66 -50.18 0.25
N ASP A 655 2.00 -50.50 -0.85
CA ASP A 655 0.64 -50.12 -1.21
C ASP A 655 -0.38 -50.87 -0.33
N PRO A 656 -1.15 -50.19 0.55
CA PRO A 656 -2.15 -50.85 1.40
C PRO A 656 -3.43 -51.26 0.64
N TYR A 657 -3.54 -50.99 -0.67
CA TYR A 657 -4.73 -51.32 -1.47
C TYR A 657 -4.53 -52.47 -2.45
N ARG A 658 -3.36 -53.13 -2.43
CA ARG A 658 -3.05 -54.26 -3.32
C ARG A 658 -3.40 -55.63 -2.71
N THR A 659 -4.62 -55.79 -2.20
CA THR A 659 -5.21 -57.13 -2.00
C THR A 659 -6.72 -57.08 -2.24
N VAL A 660 -7.12 -57.34 -3.48
CA VAL A 660 -8.49 -57.76 -3.81
C VAL A 660 -8.40 -59.22 -4.24
N THR A 661 -8.72 -60.14 -3.31
CA THR A 661 -9.12 -61.50 -3.67
C THR A 661 -10.62 -61.52 -3.88
N SER A 662 -11.01 -62.07 -5.02
CA SER A 662 -12.37 -62.26 -5.52
C SER A 662 -13.28 -63.01 -4.54
N SER A 663 -14.45 -62.44 -4.25
CA SER A 663 -15.62 -63.17 -3.75
C SER A 663 -16.88 -62.75 -4.55
N PRO A 664 -17.81 -63.68 -4.84
CA PRO A 664 -18.89 -63.43 -5.77
C PRO A 664 -20.06 -62.68 -5.11
N ILE A 665 -20.72 -61.87 -5.94
CA ILE A 665 -21.87 -61.01 -5.62
C ILE A 665 -23.10 -61.89 -5.31
N PRO A 666 -23.86 -61.67 -4.22
CA PRO A 666 -25.18 -62.27 -4.05
C PRO A 666 -26.28 -61.40 -4.72
N GLU A 667 -27.21 -62.07 -5.39
CA GLU A 667 -28.39 -61.48 -6.05
C GLU A 667 -29.33 -60.72 -5.10
N PRO A 668 -30.13 -59.75 -5.61
CA PRO A 668 -30.96 -58.90 -4.78
C PRO A 668 -32.25 -59.61 -4.37
N VAL A 669 -32.54 -59.61 -3.07
CA VAL A 669 -33.87 -59.95 -2.53
C VAL A 669 -34.71 -58.67 -2.49
N ALA A 670 -35.87 -58.74 -3.12
CA ALA A 670 -36.86 -57.67 -3.15
C ALA A 670 -37.46 -57.39 -1.77
N GLN A 671 -37.37 -56.13 -1.31
CA GLN A 671 -38.50 -55.27 -0.94
C GLN A 671 -38.01 -53.85 -0.66
#